data_AF-A0A2K8YTN9-F1
#
_entry.id   AF-A0A2K8YTN9-F1
#
_cell.length_a   1.000
_cell.length_b   1.000
_cell.length_c   1.000
_cell.angle_alpha   90.00
_cell.angle_beta   90.00
_cell.angle_gamma   90.00
#
_symmetry.space_group_name_H-M   'P 1'
#
loop_
_entity.id
_entity.type
_entity.pdbx_description
1 polymer ?
#
loop_
_entity_poly.entity_id
_entity_poly.type
_entity_poly.pdbx_seq_one_letter_code
_entity_poly.pdbx_strand_id
1 'polypeptide(L)'
;MRPFFHRQFLFTFVFLLGSLAATAQRIQPRAVRLYRVGDNILRTDSLGNKPEQYSASAVSVRAFTSSLVTVEIYGTADYYPPAKLLNQSGTPYGTTVEATVLAYLVATTVSPSSGTATVDTAVVASRAYTDPRFNTLTTKANSLSTAVATAQVTASNALPASTYTANRSTDQAATTNAQNTANTALTAANSATAVASAALPASTYSTNRTTDQAATTSAQSTANTALSTANSATATAASALPASTYNSNRTADLGIVAGKEPALPTGTSAQYLKGDKTLGTLNQDVVPDGTNNKAYTASEKTKLGTIASGATANDTDANLKNRANHTGPLPDAALSDVGTAGTVGGIGQMITSVVRDSKGRVIGVTTVAAPTGAAVDTVNTLATQYYTNQLLTNSLIGALPTSTASLTLNSALQIFWHNETALPGEEVSIQGAFPANVTVQASLNDQTPYFSLPIVSQTTNFVKVRLPGFPALPANAVYTFFIKSGTGKSYSRHINRARATNFNSPDIYAGGPLAIKGRNLIVPGYTPTIRFVSQTNGVSLNGTYVATGSDPYKINVTCPLAITVGQTYSVFVSNGVGGSLAETQVIDETGNTATGVTAIVGTTDNFGLGIGFSNRFPVCTGANSTTLTGFNAQQTGFLSALNSALNTRSSAGGGCLVLPDGVYSLTATGSPFAGVDMPANVVLMGTSTAGTILQYGGAGTSISKVVYFDGSKSNAGLYNLTLTNLSTATSGFSAGLVNGQTFFIKDVVWNQGKQDGFEFNNSSRIIVKNSTLVNGPNTILHGAIRNASTNYLSVIGTTIRCMTMHIYADKAKNVFLENNVFDRDLSIGKINTTDDVHKVIINNVKGAYIARNAFKTTNGTVPRNLNDGEAILAEQPTNPDFDQGTVGSATTTTLTDATKAWPTTFDQAPVVMIIKGTGFGQWRTITSRTATVLTVSSPWAIVPDGTSTYAIFNWGLENYAIVNNSFDNEARGITMYHAPQYGGDIANNVLTNSGAIDITAIEEVLSATKRKFTPVINLNINDNTVSAETDLVNGASIGLQAIQHGVTTSWGTISTNLRVVRNTLNGNVPTNKPVIQDENFPESFNAYLVFHNTGSSYVDDNTPFILGSIFMNNTTRNVTVPYTLNTGSYHTTITRPIQLTTGTNSDSAIPNTAKASTLTITN
;
A
#
# COMPACT_ATOMS: atom_id res chain seq x y z
N MET A 1 -28.19 31.85 45.01
CA MET A 1 -27.37 33.08 44.87
C MET A 1 -26.10 32.74 44.06
N ARG A 2 -25.32 33.75 43.63
CA ARG A 2 -24.10 33.58 42.80
C ARG A 2 -22.82 33.37 43.67
N PRO A 3 -21.56 33.33 43.14
CA PRO A 3 -20.98 32.10 42.59
C PRO A 3 -19.49 31.87 42.96
N PHE A 4 -19.11 30.77 43.61
CA PHE A 4 -17.70 30.36 43.73
C PHE A 4 -17.52 28.85 43.56
N PHE A 5 -16.27 28.40 43.36
CA PHE A 5 -15.85 27.05 42.95
C PHE A 5 -16.20 26.63 41.51
N HIS A 6 -15.63 27.34 40.52
CA HIS A 6 -15.55 26.87 39.12
C HIS A 6 -14.18 27.14 38.45
N ARG A 7 -13.08 27.11 39.23
CA ARG A 7 -11.71 27.25 38.70
C ARG A 7 -10.67 26.20 39.16
N GLN A 8 -10.98 25.32 40.10
CA GLN A 8 -10.06 24.24 40.50
C GLN A 8 -10.25 22.94 39.67
N PHE A 9 -11.48 22.59 39.28
CA PHE A 9 -11.74 21.34 38.53
C PHE A 9 -11.03 21.26 37.17
N LEU A 10 -10.83 22.41 36.50
CA LEU A 10 -10.19 22.45 35.18
C LEU A 10 -8.68 22.16 35.24
N PHE A 11 -8.02 22.42 36.38
CA PHE A 11 -6.60 22.09 36.55
C PHE A 11 -6.38 20.60 36.83
N THR A 12 -7.25 19.98 37.62
CA THR A 12 -7.19 18.53 37.91
C THR A 12 -7.43 17.69 36.64
N PHE A 13 -8.34 18.12 35.75
CA PHE A 13 -8.67 17.36 34.55
C PHE A 13 -7.53 17.31 33.52
N VAL A 14 -6.73 18.37 33.41
CA VAL A 14 -5.55 18.41 32.51
C VAL A 14 -4.46 17.44 32.98
N PHE A 15 -4.23 17.32 34.30
CA PHE A 15 -3.31 16.32 34.84
C PHE A 15 -3.83 14.88 34.67
N LEU A 16 -5.14 14.65 34.79
CA LEU A 16 -5.72 13.32 34.61
C LEU A 16 -5.60 12.83 33.16
N LEU A 17 -5.82 13.71 32.17
CA LEU A 17 -5.58 13.41 30.76
C LEU A 17 -4.09 13.17 30.44
N GLY A 18 -3.16 13.83 31.14
CA GLY A 18 -1.74 13.52 31.09
C GLY A 18 -1.41 12.11 31.59
N SER A 19 -2.10 11.64 32.63
CA SER A 19 -1.89 10.30 33.20
C SER A 19 -2.50 9.15 32.38
N LEU A 20 -3.62 9.38 31.69
CA LEU A 20 -4.29 8.35 30.88
C LEU A 20 -3.58 8.02 29.56
N ALA A 21 -2.61 8.85 29.13
CA ALA A 21 -1.70 8.51 28.04
C ALA A 21 -0.56 7.55 28.47
N ALA A 22 -0.40 7.28 29.78
CA ALA A 22 0.72 6.47 30.29
C ALA A 22 0.45 4.95 30.32
N THR A 23 -0.81 4.52 30.32
CA THR A 23 -1.18 3.09 30.45
C THR A 23 -1.08 2.29 29.15
N ALA A 24 -0.90 2.95 28.00
CA ALA A 24 -0.60 2.29 26.72
C ALA A 24 0.91 2.04 26.51
N GLN A 25 1.74 2.25 27.53
CA GLN A 25 3.15 1.90 27.47
C GLN A 25 3.28 0.37 27.54
N ARG A 26 3.83 -0.26 26.48
CA ARG A 26 4.52 -1.56 26.61
C ARG A 26 5.40 -1.51 27.86
N ILE A 27 5.64 -2.62 28.56
CA ILE A 27 6.61 -2.66 29.67
C ILE A 27 8.02 -2.42 29.10
N GLN A 28 8.33 -1.15 28.91
CA GLN A 28 9.62 -0.61 28.49
C GLN A 28 10.52 -0.70 29.71
N PRO A 29 11.61 -1.49 29.67
CA PRO A 29 12.45 -1.66 30.84
C PRO A 29 12.92 -0.32 31.40
N ARG A 30 13.03 -0.27 32.73
CA ARG A 30 13.48 0.90 33.49
C ARG A 30 14.87 1.31 32.99
N ALA A 31 15.19 2.60 33.03
CA ALA A 31 16.47 3.08 32.49
C ALA A 31 17.64 2.33 33.14
N VAL A 32 18.53 1.79 32.31
CA VAL A 32 19.59 0.89 32.74
C VAL A 32 20.94 1.57 32.54
N ARG A 33 21.81 1.50 33.53
CA ARG A 33 23.25 1.79 33.33
C ARG A 33 23.93 0.49 32.96
N LEU A 34 24.73 0.51 31.89
CA LEU A 34 25.42 -0.65 31.36
C LEU A 34 26.85 -0.24 31.00
N TYR A 35 27.84 -0.60 31.81
CA TYR A 35 29.21 -0.09 31.68
C TYR A 35 30.28 -1.12 32.07
N ARG A 36 31.50 -0.98 31.53
CA ARG A 36 32.59 -1.95 31.75
C ARG A 36 33.34 -1.70 33.06
N VAL A 37 33.66 -2.79 33.76
CA VAL A 37 34.50 -2.85 34.97
C VAL A 37 35.41 -4.08 34.84
N GLY A 38 36.69 -3.87 34.50
CA GLY A 38 37.59 -4.97 34.11
C GLY A 38 37.04 -5.71 32.89
N ASP A 39 37.01 -7.04 32.92
CA ASP A 39 36.42 -7.88 31.85
C ASP A 39 34.91 -8.16 32.03
N ASN A 40 34.24 -7.38 32.86
CA ASN A 40 32.82 -7.52 33.12
C ASN A 40 32.04 -6.28 32.68
N ILE A 41 30.78 -6.47 32.32
CA ILE A 41 29.79 -5.40 32.20
C ILE A 41 28.93 -5.41 33.47
N LEU A 42 28.87 -4.25 34.12
CA LEU A 42 27.98 -4.00 35.25
C LEU A 42 26.66 -3.42 34.74
N ARG A 43 25.56 -3.95 35.25
CA ARG A 43 24.18 -3.53 34.95
C ARG A 43 23.53 -3.01 36.22
N THR A 44 22.93 -1.83 36.18
CA THR A 44 22.12 -1.28 37.29
C THR A 44 20.81 -0.70 36.77
N ASP A 45 19.68 -1.02 37.39
CA ASP A 45 18.43 -0.33 37.10
C ASP A 45 18.34 1.05 37.77
N SER A 46 17.30 1.81 37.42
CA SER A 46 17.07 3.15 37.97
C SER A 46 16.39 3.16 39.35
N LEU A 47 16.37 2.05 40.09
CA LEU A 47 15.73 1.95 41.43
C LEU A 47 16.72 1.70 42.56
N GLY A 48 18.02 1.56 42.28
CA GLY A 48 19.03 1.33 43.31
C GLY A 48 19.12 -0.12 43.78
N ASN A 49 18.63 -1.07 42.97
CA ASN A 49 18.96 -2.48 43.15
C ASN A 49 20.48 -2.70 43.08
N LYS A 50 20.99 -3.73 43.77
CA LYS A 50 22.42 -4.07 43.75
C LYS A 50 22.89 -4.31 42.30
N PRO A 51 24.07 -3.80 41.89
CA PRO A 51 24.58 -4.02 40.55
C PRO A 51 24.71 -5.51 40.20
N GLU A 52 24.19 -5.88 39.02
CA GLU A 52 24.38 -7.21 38.42
C GLU A 52 25.69 -7.19 37.60
N GLN A 53 26.48 -8.26 37.66
CA GLN A 53 27.78 -8.36 36.99
C GLN A 53 27.79 -9.52 36.00
N TYR A 54 28.15 -9.22 34.75
CA TYR A 54 28.17 -10.17 33.63
C TYR A 54 29.53 -10.17 32.94
N SER A 55 29.97 -11.30 32.39
CA SER A 55 31.14 -11.31 31.50
C SER A 55 30.93 -10.39 30.30
N ALA A 56 31.95 -9.64 29.88
CA ALA A 56 31.87 -8.83 28.67
C ALA A 56 31.65 -9.66 27.38
N SER A 57 31.98 -10.96 27.40
CA SER A 57 31.64 -11.89 26.31
C SER A 57 30.18 -12.37 26.32
N ALA A 58 29.44 -12.11 27.39
CA ALA A 58 28.05 -12.54 27.57
C ALA A 58 27.01 -11.44 27.31
N VAL A 59 27.45 -10.18 27.16
CA VAL A 59 26.61 -9.01 26.94
C VAL A 59 26.89 -8.41 25.57
N SER A 60 25.86 -8.21 24.75
CA SER A 60 26.00 -7.50 23.48
C SER A 60 24.90 -6.47 23.28
N VAL A 61 25.19 -5.43 22.51
CA VAL A 61 24.28 -4.30 22.27
C VAL A 61 24.19 -4.04 20.77
N ARG A 62 22.99 -4.10 20.21
CA ARG A 62 22.74 -4.06 18.76
C ARG A 62 21.50 -3.23 18.40
N ALA A 63 21.46 -2.70 17.20
CA ALA A 63 20.27 -2.03 16.67
C ALA A 63 19.11 -3.04 16.49
N PHE A 64 17.87 -2.63 16.77
CA PHE A 64 16.68 -3.47 16.61
C PHE A 64 15.63 -2.83 15.70
N THR A 65 15.35 -1.54 15.90
CA THR A 65 14.56 -0.71 14.98
C THR A 65 15.26 0.64 14.80
N SER A 66 14.67 1.57 14.05
CA SER A 66 15.12 2.98 14.01
C SER A 66 14.97 3.72 15.36
N SER A 67 14.28 3.16 16.34
CA SER A 67 13.96 3.78 17.64
C SER A 67 14.36 2.98 18.87
N LEU A 68 14.77 1.71 18.72
CA LEU A 68 15.14 0.81 19.83
C LEU A 68 16.48 0.11 19.59
N VAL A 69 17.23 -0.03 20.69
CA VAL A 69 18.46 -0.82 20.84
C VAL A 69 18.13 -2.08 21.64
N THR A 70 18.64 -3.24 21.23
CA THR A 70 18.64 -4.47 22.05
C THR A 70 19.89 -4.50 22.91
N VAL A 71 19.71 -4.84 24.20
CA VAL A 71 20.75 -5.35 25.09
C VAL A 71 20.48 -6.84 25.29
N GLU A 72 21.37 -7.68 24.81
CA GLU A 72 21.27 -9.14 24.92
C GLU A 72 22.27 -9.65 25.97
N ILE A 73 21.80 -10.43 26.93
CA ILE A 73 22.59 -11.01 28.03
C ILE A 73 22.32 -12.51 28.06
N TYR A 74 23.36 -13.33 27.83
CA TYR A 74 23.25 -14.81 27.71
C TYR A 74 22.12 -15.27 26.77
N GLY A 75 21.87 -14.55 25.67
CA GLY A 75 20.79 -14.86 24.70
C GLY A 75 19.39 -14.36 25.10
N THR A 76 19.23 -13.71 26.26
CA THR A 76 18.00 -13.04 26.67
C THR A 76 18.05 -11.56 26.28
N ALA A 77 17.06 -11.06 25.55
CA ALA A 77 17.06 -9.72 24.95
C ALA A 77 16.09 -8.74 25.63
N ASP A 78 16.64 -7.65 26.18
CA ASP A 78 15.90 -6.47 26.66
C ASP A 78 16.00 -5.31 25.66
N TYR A 79 14.96 -4.47 25.57
CA TYR A 79 14.84 -3.44 24.53
C TYR A 79 14.73 -2.03 25.12
N TYR A 80 15.68 -1.15 24.76
CA TYR A 80 15.80 0.20 25.30
C TYR A 80 15.78 1.26 24.18
N PRO A 81 15.02 2.36 24.31
CA PRO A 81 15.24 3.54 23.46
C PRO A 81 16.58 4.21 23.84
N PRO A 82 17.25 4.89 22.89
CA PRO A 82 18.54 5.57 23.08
C PRO A 82 18.72 6.30 24.43
N ALA A 83 17.73 7.11 24.82
CA ALA A 83 17.73 7.91 26.05
C ALA A 83 17.62 7.11 27.37
N LYS A 84 17.41 5.77 27.32
CA LYS A 84 17.30 4.89 28.50
C LYS A 84 18.47 3.91 28.66
N LEU A 85 19.40 3.83 27.70
CA LEU A 85 20.63 3.05 27.82
C LEU A 85 21.78 3.99 28.22
N LEU A 86 22.16 3.93 29.49
CA LEU A 86 23.00 4.91 30.17
C LEU A 86 24.41 4.37 30.43
N ASN A 87 25.39 5.28 30.44
CA ASN A 87 26.76 5.00 30.86
C ASN A 87 26.90 5.01 32.39
N GLN A 88 28.13 4.82 32.89
CA GLN A 88 28.47 4.84 34.32
C GLN A 88 28.03 6.14 35.03
N SER A 89 28.18 7.29 34.35
CA SER A 89 27.76 8.62 34.84
C SER A 89 26.25 8.84 34.80
N GLY A 90 25.46 7.90 34.29
CA GLY A 90 24.02 8.05 34.10
C GLY A 90 23.60 8.87 32.88
N THR A 91 24.53 9.17 31.97
CA THR A 91 24.25 9.87 30.70
C THR A 91 23.91 8.86 29.60
N PRO A 92 22.93 9.10 28.71
CA PRO A 92 22.67 8.23 27.57
C PRO A 92 23.89 8.05 26.66
N TYR A 93 24.07 6.86 26.10
CA TYR A 93 25.15 6.62 25.12
C TYR A 93 24.92 7.35 23.78
N GLY A 94 23.68 7.69 23.44
CA GLY A 94 23.39 8.46 22.22
C GLY A 94 21.93 8.90 22.14
N THR A 95 21.61 9.72 21.13
CA THR A 95 20.25 10.18 20.83
C THR A 95 19.58 9.38 19.72
N THR A 96 20.36 8.73 18.84
CA THR A 96 19.89 7.79 17.81
C THR A 96 20.38 6.37 18.11
N VAL A 97 19.69 5.35 17.61
CA VAL A 97 20.04 3.93 17.81
C VAL A 97 21.48 3.64 17.37
N GLU A 98 21.89 4.15 16.21
CA GLU A 98 23.24 3.99 15.66
C GLU A 98 24.31 4.64 16.55
N ALA A 99 24.09 5.89 16.98
CA ALA A 99 25.00 6.58 17.88
C ALA A 99 25.10 5.87 19.25
N THR A 100 23.99 5.37 19.80
CA THR A 100 23.95 4.63 21.06
C THR A 100 24.74 3.33 20.98
N VAL A 101 24.59 2.55 19.91
CA VAL A 101 25.34 1.29 19.70
C VAL A 101 26.84 1.59 19.52
N LEU A 102 27.19 2.56 18.67
CA LEU A 102 28.58 2.90 18.40
C LEU A 102 29.30 3.44 19.65
N ALA A 103 28.68 4.35 20.39
CA ALA A 103 29.24 4.90 21.62
C ALA A 103 29.36 3.88 22.75
N TYR A 104 28.43 2.92 22.86
CA TYR A 104 28.56 1.80 23.79
C TYR A 104 29.77 0.91 23.44
N LEU A 105 29.95 0.55 22.16
CA LEU A 105 31.09 -0.27 21.71
C LEU A 105 32.44 0.44 21.93
N VAL A 106 32.52 1.75 21.71
CA VAL A 106 33.71 2.56 22.04
C VAL A 106 33.95 2.58 23.56
N ALA A 107 32.92 2.86 24.37
CA ALA A 107 33.06 2.93 25.82
C ALA A 107 33.35 1.58 26.51
N THR A 108 33.09 0.46 25.84
CA THR A 108 33.36 -0.90 26.37
C THR A 108 34.61 -1.56 25.79
N THR A 109 35.31 -0.89 24.86
CA THR A 109 36.63 -1.30 24.35
C THR A 109 37.79 -0.55 24.99
N VAL A 110 37.55 0.60 25.64
CA VAL A 110 38.58 1.37 26.37
C VAL A 110 38.56 1.03 27.86
N SER A 111 39.67 0.51 28.40
CA SER A 111 39.79 0.16 29.83
C SER A 111 40.22 1.37 30.69
N PRO A 112 39.59 1.62 31.86
CA PRO A 112 39.94 2.74 32.72
C PRO A 112 41.18 2.46 33.59
N SER A 113 42.30 3.09 33.20
CA SER A 113 43.53 3.38 33.97
C SER A 113 44.62 2.30 34.15
N SER A 114 45.85 2.71 33.77
CA SER A 114 47.19 2.15 34.08
C SER A 114 47.61 0.77 33.53
N GLY A 115 48.81 0.69 32.95
CA GLY A 115 49.61 -0.56 32.98
C GLY A 115 49.80 -1.39 31.69
N THR A 116 50.06 -0.77 30.53
CA THR A 116 50.79 -1.36 29.38
C THR A 116 50.58 -2.84 29.00
N ALA A 117 49.90 -3.09 27.87
CA ALA A 117 50.09 -4.29 27.05
C ALA A 117 50.00 -3.94 25.56
N THR A 118 50.63 -4.77 24.71
CA THR A 118 50.92 -4.48 23.28
C THR A 118 49.70 -4.66 22.36
N VAL A 119 49.68 -3.94 21.24
CA VAL A 119 48.83 -4.26 20.09
C VAL A 119 49.58 -5.24 19.17
N ASP A 120 49.08 -6.46 18.99
CA ASP A 120 48.68 -6.94 17.65
C ASP A 120 47.75 -8.17 17.68
N THR A 121 47.08 -8.43 16.55
CA THR A 121 46.29 -9.61 16.11
C THR A 121 46.03 -10.78 17.07
N ALA A 122 44.75 -11.15 17.25
CA ALA A 122 44.12 -12.34 16.62
C ALA A 122 42.96 -12.99 17.42
N VAL A 123 41.70 -12.56 17.20
CA VAL A 123 40.50 -13.41 17.41
C VAL A 123 39.49 -13.21 16.28
N VAL A 124 39.80 -13.72 15.09
CA VAL A 124 38.79 -14.07 14.07
C VAL A 124 39.14 -15.47 13.55
N ALA A 125 38.66 -16.48 14.27
CA ALA A 125 38.64 -17.87 13.82
C ALA A 125 37.36 -18.53 14.36
N SER A 126 36.52 -19.02 13.45
CA SER A 126 35.24 -19.63 13.76
C SER A 126 35.40 -20.99 14.46
N ARG A 127 34.42 -21.37 15.28
CA ARG A 127 34.02 -22.79 15.30
C ARG A 127 33.34 -23.06 13.96
N ALA A 128 34.06 -23.67 13.04
CA ALA A 128 33.46 -24.23 11.84
C ALA A 128 32.66 -25.49 12.18
N TYR A 129 31.59 -25.74 11.42
CA TYR A 129 31.33 -27.09 10.94
C TYR A 129 31.73 -27.14 9.45
N THR A 130 32.21 -28.29 8.99
CA THR A 130 32.97 -28.41 7.74
C THR A 130 32.14 -28.74 6.51
N ASP A 131 32.47 -28.14 5.37
CA ASP A 131 32.65 -28.87 4.10
C ASP A 131 33.78 -28.20 3.28
N PRO A 132 34.67 -28.94 2.57
CA PRO A 132 35.87 -28.34 2.00
C PRO A 132 35.81 -28.11 0.48
N ARG A 133 36.38 -26.98 0.04
CA ARG A 133 37.27 -26.87 -1.14
C ARG A 133 37.98 -25.51 -1.18
N PHE A 134 39.09 -25.47 -1.93
CA PHE A 134 39.95 -24.30 -2.20
C PHE A 134 40.62 -23.60 -1.01
N ASN A 135 41.60 -24.32 -0.45
CA ASN A 135 42.88 -23.73 -0.09
C ASN A 135 43.61 -23.23 -1.38
N THR A 136 44.33 -22.10 -1.30
CA THR A 136 45.69 -21.81 -1.84
C THR A 136 45.92 -20.42 -2.45
N LEU A 137 47.20 -20.01 -2.37
CA LEU A 137 47.92 -18.89 -3.02
C LEU A 137 47.69 -17.44 -2.55
N THR A 138 48.59 -17.07 -1.64
CA THR A 138 48.93 -15.76 -1.09
C THR A 138 49.82 -14.89 -2.02
N THR A 139 49.91 -13.60 -1.67
CA THR A 139 51.05 -12.66 -1.87
C THR A 139 51.48 -12.23 -3.29
N LYS A 140 51.19 -10.95 -3.62
CA LYS A 140 52.13 -9.79 -3.58
C LYS A 140 51.34 -8.53 -3.99
N ALA A 141 51.31 -7.39 -3.27
CA ALA A 141 52.23 -6.73 -2.35
C ALA A 141 53.46 -6.09 -3.01
N ASN A 142 53.31 -4.81 -3.37
CA ASN A 142 54.31 -3.72 -3.33
C ASN A 142 53.69 -2.44 -3.94
N SER A 143 54.02 -1.20 -3.57
CA SER A 143 54.43 -0.57 -2.29
C SER A 143 54.87 0.87 -2.63
N LEU A 144 54.27 1.89 -2.02
CA LEU A 144 54.89 3.23 -1.99
C LEU A 144 54.38 4.04 -0.79
N SER A 145 54.78 3.59 0.39
CA SER A 145 54.81 4.42 1.60
C SER A 145 56.18 5.11 1.70
N THR A 146 56.22 6.33 2.23
CA THR A 146 57.34 6.79 3.06
C THR A 146 56.94 8.04 3.85
N ALA A 147 57.09 7.96 5.17
CA ALA A 147 57.21 9.13 6.03
C ALA A 147 58.63 9.13 6.60
N VAL A 148 59.24 10.31 6.77
CA VAL A 148 60.52 10.48 7.49
C VAL A 148 60.43 11.75 8.33
N ALA A 149 61.05 11.71 9.52
CA ALA A 149 61.00 12.77 10.51
C ALA A 149 62.19 13.76 10.40
N THR A 150 62.23 14.69 11.36
CA THR A 150 63.17 15.82 11.51
C THR A 150 64.67 15.48 11.45
N ALA A 151 65.43 16.36 10.78
CA ALA A 151 66.84 16.67 11.06
C ALA A 151 67.13 18.15 10.71
N GLN A 152 68.17 18.75 11.30
CA GLN A 152 68.59 20.14 11.04
C GLN A 152 69.61 20.24 9.91
N VAL A 153 69.73 21.43 9.28
CA VAL A 153 70.97 22.24 9.17
C VAL A 153 70.66 23.60 8.52
N THR A 154 71.30 24.67 9.02
CA THR A 154 71.53 26.02 8.46
C THR A 154 70.63 26.47 7.30
N ALA A 155 69.78 27.50 7.42
CA ALA A 155 70.07 28.85 7.97
C ALA A 155 68.80 29.52 8.56
N SER A 156 68.80 30.74 9.15
CA SER A 156 69.86 31.74 9.37
C SER A 156 69.58 32.64 10.60
N ASN A 157 70.36 33.71 10.79
CA ASN A 157 70.33 34.65 11.93
C ASN A 157 69.07 35.54 12.03
N ALA A 158 68.42 35.58 13.20
CA ALA A 158 68.22 36.78 14.04
C ALA A 158 67.52 36.45 15.40
N LEU A 159 67.59 37.37 16.37
CA LEU A 159 67.16 37.29 17.79
C LEU A 159 66.25 38.50 18.14
N PRO A 160 65.61 38.63 19.35
CA PRO A 160 65.11 37.65 20.33
C PRO A 160 63.70 37.97 20.98
N ALA A 161 63.32 37.13 21.99
CA ALA A 161 62.51 37.40 23.22
C ALA A 161 60.96 37.33 23.20
N SER A 162 60.20 37.09 24.31
CA SER A 162 60.41 36.32 25.58
C SER A 162 59.12 36.20 26.45
N THR A 163 59.11 35.33 27.49
CA THR A 163 58.35 35.40 28.81
C THR A 163 56.79 35.54 28.83
N TYR A 164 55.96 34.62 29.38
CA TYR A 164 55.65 34.24 30.80
C TYR A 164 54.53 35.11 31.48
N THR A 165 53.60 34.66 32.37
CA THR A 165 53.24 33.32 32.94
C THR A 165 51.87 33.26 33.71
N ALA A 166 51.07 32.20 33.48
CA ALA A 166 50.42 31.29 34.47
C ALA A 166 49.20 31.64 35.39
N ASN A 167 48.51 30.55 35.83
CA ASN A 167 47.64 30.35 37.03
C ASN A 167 46.20 30.96 37.08
N ARG A 168 45.20 30.45 37.86
CA ARG A 168 44.85 29.11 38.46
C ARG A 168 43.49 29.19 39.22
N SER A 169 42.74 28.05 39.34
CA SER A 169 41.70 27.77 40.40
C SER A 169 40.41 28.64 40.42
N THR A 170 39.23 28.29 41.00
CA THR A 170 38.75 27.10 41.78
C THR A 170 37.21 26.94 41.71
N ASP A 171 36.72 25.72 42.02
CA ASP A 171 35.53 25.29 42.81
C ASP A 171 34.50 26.31 43.41
N GLN A 172 33.28 25.94 43.85
CA GLN A 172 32.36 24.79 43.64
C GLN A 172 31.09 25.01 44.52
N ALA A 173 29.86 24.92 43.99
CA ALA A 173 28.63 24.78 44.81
C ALA A 173 27.39 24.33 44.00
N ALA A 174 26.54 23.51 44.62
CA ALA A 174 25.13 23.32 44.24
C ALA A 174 24.24 24.24 45.14
N THR A 175 22.92 24.42 45.00
CA THR A 175 21.85 23.62 44.38
C THR A 175 20.60 24.50 44.14
N THR A 176 19.52 23.93 43.59
CA THR A 176 18.08 24.32 43.74
C THR A 176 17.38 24.84 42.47
N ASN A 177 16.07 24.61 42.41
CA ASN A 177 15.23 24.68 41.21
C ASN A 177 14.52 26.04 40.98
N ALA A 178 14.16 26.24 39.70
CA ALA A 178 12.94 26.88 39.21
C ALA A 178 12.64 28.38 39.51
N GLN A 179 12.74 29.16 38.43
CA GLN A 179 11.78 30.20 37.97
C GLN A 179 11.61 31.51 38.75
N ASN A 180 11.57 32.60 37.96
CA ASN A 180 10.95 33.91 38.24
C ASN A 180 11.48 34.64 39.51
N THR A 181 12.26 35.72 39.41
CA THR A 181 11.84 36.98 38.76
C THR A 181 13.00 37.98 38.70
N ALA A 182 13.06 38.79 37.64
CA ALA A 182 13.66 40.13 37.66
C ALA A 182 12.60 41.10 37.09
N ASN A 183 11.88 41.83 37.95
CA ASN A 183 12.20 43.19 38.42
C ASN A 183 12.01 44.22 37.29
N THR A 184 10.80 44.75 37.01
CA THR A 184 9.70 45.31 37.83
C THR A 184 9.79 46.83 37.98
N ALA A 185 8.79 47.51 37.40
CA ALA A 185 8.21 48.80 37.83
C ALA A 185 6.75 48.90 37.33
N LEU A 186 6.12 50.08 37.54
CA LEU A 186 4.75 50.17 38.10
C LEU A 186 4.05 51.50 37.66
N THR A 187 2.71 51.73 37.74
CA THR A 187 1.55 50.96 38.26
C THR A 187 0.24 51.42 37.58
N ALA A 188 -0.77 50.53 37.43
CA ALA A 188 -2.23 50.83 37.35
C ALA A 188 -2.76 51.72 36.17
N ALA A 189 -4.08 51.80 35.88
CA ALA A 189 -5.17 50.80 35.93
C ALA A 189 -6.42 51.30 35.13
N ASN A 190 -7.20 50.34 34.61
CA ASN A 190 -8.67 50.38 34.35
C ASN A 190 -9.39 51.53 33.59
N SER A 191 -10.08 51.12 32.52
CA SER A 191 -11.49 51.44 32.17
C SER A 191 -11.88 52.65 31.28
N ALA A 192 -12.62 52.28 30.23
CA ALA A 192 -13.80 52.95 29.64
C ALA A 192 -13.67 54.12 28.63
N THR A 193 -14.70 54.20 27.80
CA THR A 193 -14.98 55.09 26.65
C THR A 193 -15.36 56.53 27.01
N ALA A 194 -14.99 57.54 26.20
CA ALA A 194 -15.94 58.48 25.57
C ALA A 194 -15.34 59.54 24.61
N VAL A 195 -16.20 59.94 23.67
CA VAL A 195 -16.22 60.98 22.61
C VAL A 195 -15.81 62.43 23.02
N ALA A 196 -15.23 63.22 22.08
CA ALA A 196 -15.66 64.61 21.67
C ALA A 196 -14.60 65.74 21.47
N SER A 197 -14.69 66.40 20.28
CA SER A 197 -14.68 67.86 19.97
C SER A 197 -13.45 68.81 20.04
N ALA A 198 -13.07 69.32 18.83
CA ALA A 198 -13.09 70.75 18.36
C ALA A 198 -11.86 71.72 18.38
N ALA A 199 -11.82 72.58 17.33
CA ALA A 199 -11.07 73.85 17.07
C ALA A 199 -9.52 73.83 16.91
N LEU A 200 -8.82 74.35 15.87
CA LEU A 200 -8.84 75.58 15.01
C LEU A 200 -7.95 76.75 15.54
N PRO A 201 -7.41 77.72 14.73
CA PRO A 201 -7.19 77.83 13.26
C PRO A 201 -5.83 78.50 12.77
N ALA A 202 -5.65 78.68 11.44
CA ALA A 202 -4.86 79.73 10.71
C ALA A 202 -3.30 79.77 10.82
N SER A 203 -2.46 80.23 9.86
CA SER A 203 -2.50 80.68 8.42
C SER A 203 -1.01 80.75 7.89
N THR A 204 -0.52 81.33 6.76
CA THR A 204 -0.97 82.26 5.67
C THR A 204 -0.07 82.19 4.38
N TYR A 205 -0.17 83.17 3.47
CA TYR A 205 0.52 83.45 2.17
C TYR A 205 1.97 84.03 2.29
N SER A 206 2.82 84.30 1.26
CA SER A 206 3.03 83.90 -0.17
C SER A 206 4.21 84.73 -0.79
N THR A 207 4.95 84.25 -1.83
CA THR A 207 5.30 84.98 -3.11
C THR A 207 6.47 84.42 -3.97
N ASN A 208 6.14 83.97 -5.20
CA ASN A 208 6.77 84.21 -6.54
C ASN A 208 8.31 84.32 -6.83
N ARG A 209 8.76 83.45 -7.77
CA ARG A 209 9.30 83.78 -9.14
C ARG A 209 10.81 83.59 -9.51
N THR A 210 11.09 82.42 -10.13
CA THR A 210 12.01 82.08 -11.27
C THR A 210 13.54 82.22 -11.23
N THR A 211 14.18 81.21 -11.86
CA THR A 211 15.58 81.13 -12.39
C THR A 211 16.72 81.17 -11.36
N ASP A 212 17.81 80.38 -11.48
CA ASP A 212 18.28 79.54 -12.60
C ASP A 212 19.04 78.27 -12.14
N GLN A 213 19.28 77.35 -13.08
CA GLN A 213 20.44 76.44 -13.21
C GLN A 213 20.85 75.43 -12.11
N ALA A 214 21.07 74.18 -12.56
CA ALA A 214 21.92 73.12 -12.00
C ALA A 214 21.56 72.38 -10.68
N ALA A 215 21.21 71.11 -10.88
CA ALA A 215 21.69 69.92 -10.16
C ALA A 215 21.09 69.48 -8.79
N THR A 216 21.10 68.15 -8.66
CA THR A 216 21.09 67.31 -7.44
C THR A 216 19.81 67.12 -6.59
N THR A 217 19.43 65.84 -6.54
CA THR A 217 18.85 65.07 -5.41
C THR A 217 17.41 65.24 -4.94
N SER A 218 16.75 64.07 -4.89
CA SER A 218 15.82 63.59 -3.86
C SER A 218 14.42 64.20 -3.80
N ALA A 219 13.44 63.38 -4.22
CA ALA A 219 12.03 63.65 -4.09
C ALA A 219 11.52 63.53 -2.65
N GLN A 220 10.61 64.43 -2.24
CA GLN A 220 9.58 64.10 -1.26
C GLN A 220 8.33 64.98 -1.43
N SER A 221 7.19 64.33 -1.73
CA SER A 221 5.80 64.64 -1.27
C SER A 221 5.19 66.06 -1.44
N THR A 222 3.91 66.27 -1.78
CA THR A 222 2.80 65.47 -2.38
C THR A 222 1.74 66.49 -2.89
N ALA A 223 0.92 66.11 -3.88
CA ALA A 223 0.00 66.97 -4.63
C ALA A 223 -1.09 67.73 -3.83
N ASN A 224 -1.48 68.92 -4.35
CA ASN A 224 -2.84 69.53 -4.40
C ASN A 224 -2.74 70.85 -5.24
N THR A 225 -3.77 71.51 -5.79
CA THR A 225 -5.07 71.13 -6.42
C THR A 225 -5.72 72.41 -7.04
N ALA A 226 -6.38 72.26 -8.21
CA ALA A 226 -7.33 73.22 -8.83
C ALA A 226 -6.81 74.62 -9.30
N LEU A 227 -7.54 75.43 -10.09
CA LEU A 227 -8.44 75.22 -11.27
C LEU A 227 -8.93 76.60 -11.77
N SER A 228 -8.58 77.03 -12.98
CA SER A 228 -9.19 78.18 -13.70
C SER A 228 -8.71 78.19 -15.17
N THR A 229 -9.43 78.66 -16.19
CA THR A 229 -10.81 79.20 -16.32
C THR A 229 -11.40 78.74 -17.67
N ALA A 230 -12.71 78.92 -17.92
CA ALA A 230 -13.40 78.33 -19.08
C ALA A 230 -13.80 79.30 -20.21
N ASN A 231 -14.02 78.71 -21.39
CA ASN A 231 -14.87 79.14 -22.53
C ASN A 231 -14.66 80.49 -23.24
N SER A 232 -14.50 80.39 -24.56
CA SER A 232 -15.45 80.98 -25.54
C SER A 232 -15.49 80.10 -26.79
N ALA A 233 -16.60 80.08 -27.53
CA ALA A 233 -16.89 79.03 -28.52
C ALA A 233 -17.53 79.58 -29.81
N THR A 234 -17.45 78.81 -30.91
CA THR A 234 -18.42 78.81 -32.02
C THR A 234 -18.20 77.64 -32.98
N ALA A 235 -19.20 76.79 -33.15
CA ALA A 235 -19.38 75.90 -34.31
C ALA A 235 -20.84 75.40 -34.33
N THR A 236 -21.52 75.49 -35.47
CA THR A 236 -22.98 75.27 -35.57
C THR A 236 -23.31 74.37 -36.74
N ALA A 237 -23.85 73.16 -36.49
CA ALA A 237 -24.76 72.43 -37.40
C ALA A 237 -25.23 71.10 -36.78
N ALA A 238 -26.52 70.83 -36.88
CA ALA A 238 -27.16 69.51 -36.87
C ALA A 238 -28.22 69.51 -38.00
N SER A 239 -28.86 68.43 -38.45
CA SER A 239 -29.01 67.07 -37.92
C SER A 239 -29.36 66.08 -39.07
N ALA A 240 -29.86 64.87 -38.75
CA ALA A 240 -30.29 63.76 -39.63
C ALA A 240 -29.16 62.85 -40.18
N LEU A 241 -29.26 61.52 -40.17
CA LEU A 241 -30.28 60.56 -39.67
C LEU A 241 -29.61 59.16 -39.45
N PRO A 242 -30.36 58.11 -39.04
CA PRO A 242 -30.51 57.61 -37.66
C PRO A 242 -29.41 56.63 -37.18
N ALA A 243 -29.45 56.25 -35.89
CA ALA A 243 -28.41 55.43 -35.25
C ALA A 243 -28.69 53.90 -35.26
N SER A 244 -27.66 53.11 -35.56
CA SER A 244 -27.50 51.75 -35.02
C SER A 244 -26.02 51.36 -34.86
N THR A 245 -25.71 50.81 -33.68
CA THR A 245 -24.57 49.92 -33.37
C THR A 245 -23.16 50.28 -33.88
N TYR A 246 -22.42 51.10 -33.12
CA TYR A 246 -20.98 50.85 -32.88
C TYR A 246 -20.54 51.42 -31.51
N ASN A 247 -19.61 50.75 -30.81
CA ASN A 247 -19.30 51.04 -29.40
C ASN A 247 -18.20 52.12 -29.23
N SER A 248 -18.41 53.06 -28.32
CA SER A 248 -17.77 54.39 -28.28
C SER A 248 -16.39 54.47 -27.61
N ASN A 249 -15.68 53.36 -27.38
CA ASN A 249 -14.41 53.37 -26.62
C ASN A 249 -13.17 53.76 -27.45
N ARG A 250 -13.20 53.58 -28.78
CA ARG A 250 -11.97 53.64 -29.62
C ARG A 250 -11.29 55.02 -29.65
N THR A 251 -12.00 56.10 -29.35
CA THR A 251 -11.45 57.48 -29.33
C THR A 251 -10.76 57.81 -28.01
N ALA A 252 -11.18 57.20 -26.89
CA ALA A 252 -10.54 57.39 -25.59
C ALA A 252 -9.17 56.70 -25.54
N ASP A 253 -9.08 55.47 -26.08
CA ASP A 253 -7.82 54.72 -26.16
C ASP A 253 -6.76 55.46 -26.99
N LEU A 254 -7.14 56.11 -28.11
CA LEU A 254 -6.22 56.89 -28.95
C LEU A 254 -5.54 58.03 -28.16
N GLY A 255 -6.27 58.75 -27.31
CA GLY A 255 -5.70 59.78 -26.45
C GLY A 255 -4.79 59.23 -25.35
N ILE A 256 -5.17 58.08 -24.77
CA ILE A 256 -4.41 57.42 -23.69
C ILE A 256 -3.11 56.77 -24.22
N VAL A 257 -3.09 56.35 -25.49
CA VAL A 257 -1.89 55.85 -26.17
C VAL A 257 -0.94 57.01 -26.52
N ALA A 258 -1.43 58.05 -27.20
CA ALA A 258 -0.61 59.22 -27.57
C ALA A 258 0.00 59.91 -26.34
N GLY A 259 -0.74 59.99 -25.23
CA GLY A 259 -0.25 60.52 -23.96
C GLY A 259 0.81 59.66 -23.25
N LYS A 260 1.21 58.49 -23.78
CA LYS A 260 2.23 57.61 -23.20
C LYS A 260 3.40 57.25 -24.13
N GLU A 261 3.38 57.64 -25.41
CA GLU A 261 4.56 57.55 -26.28
C GLU A 261 5.80 58.30 -25.73
N PRO A 262 5.70 59.53 -25.17
CA PRO A 262 6.87 60.28 -24.69
C PRO A 262 7.61 59.65 -23.50
N ALA A 263 7.07 58.59 -22.89
CA ALA A 263 7.66 57.88 -21.75
C ALA A 263 8.27 56.52 -22.13
N LEU A 264 8.27 56.15 -23.42
CA LEU A 264 8.90 54.93 -23.91
C LEU A 264 10.43 55.17 -24.08
N PRO A 265 11.31 54.31 -23.53
CA PRO A 265 12.74 54.44 -23.78
C PRO A 265 13.05 54.28 -25.27
N THR A 266 13.98 55.08 -25.79
CA THR A 266 14.45 54.98 -27.18
C THR A 266 15.15 53.64 -27.41
N GLY A 267 14.42 52.67 -27.96
CA GLY A 267 14.96 51.36 -28.33
C GLY A 267 15.91 51.45 -29.53
N THR A 268 16.80 50.46 -29.63
CA THR A 268 17.60 50.23 -30.84
C THR A 268 16.76 49.54 -31.92
N SER A 269 17.26 49.52 -33.17
CA SER A 269 16.66 48.80 -34.29
C SER A 269 16.61 47.26 -34.14
N ALA A 270 17.06 46.72 -33.00
CA ALA A 270 17.01 45.32 -32.64
C ALA A 270 16.07 45.05 -31.43
N GLN A 271 15.10 45.94 -31.15
CA GLN A 271 14.17 45.82 -30.04
C GLN A 271 12.72 46.12 -30.45
N TYR A 272 11.76 45.53 -29.73
CA TYR A 272 10.31 45.76 -29.90
C TYR A 272 9.65 46.01 -28.54
N LEU A 273 8.44 46.58 -28.54
CA LEU A 273 7.70 46.83 -27.30
C LEU A 273 6.79 45.63 -26.97
N LYS A 274 6.94 45.05 -25.77
CA LYS A 274 6.02 44.02 -25.27
C LYS A 274 4.71 44.63 -24.78
N GLY A 275 3.68 43.80 -24.62
CA GLY A 275 2.37 44.22 -24.09
C GLY A 275 2.42 44.78 -22.66
N ASP A 276 3.46 44.43 -21.89
CA ASP A 276 3.78 45.00 -20.57
C ASP A 276 4.48 46.38 -20.64
N LYS A 277 4.71 46.91 -21.85
CA LYS A 277 5.38 48.18 -22.18
C LYS A 277 6.87 48.25 -21.85
N THR A 278 7.52 47.12 -21.60
CA THR A 278 8.99 47.01 -21.56
C THR A 278 9.55 46.64 -22.94
N LEU A 279 10.80 47.04 -23.22
CA LEU A 279 11.50 46.64 -24.44
C LEU A 279 11.94 45.17 -24.36
N GLY A 280 11.51 44.37 -25.33
CA GLY A 280 12.08 43.06 -25.63
C GLY A 280 13.08 43.16 -26.78
N THR A 281 14.07 42.26 -26.83
CA THR A 281 14.97 42.14 -27.99
C THR A 281 14.24 41.44 -29.12
N LEU A 282 14.37 41.94 -30.36
CA LEU A 282 13.95 41.21 -31.55
C LEU A 282 14.85 39.99 -31.72
N ASN A 283 14.32 38.82 -31.36
CA ASN A 283 14.91 37.52 -31.68
C ASN A 283 14.03 36.79 -32.71
N GLN A 284 14.42 35.57 -33.08
CA GLN A 284 13.71 34.78 -34.10
C GLN A 284 12.29 34.39 -33.68
N ASP A 285 12.06 34.17 -32.39
CA ASP A 285 10.85 33.53 -31.84
C ASP A 285 9.64 34.49 -31.79
N VAL A 286 9.86 35.80 -32.04
CA VAL A 286 8.84 36.86 -32.00
C VAL A 286 8.58 37.54 -33.35
N VAL A 287 9.18 37.06 -34.45
CA VAL A 287 8.87 37.53 -35.82
C VAL A 287 8.19 36.39 -36.59
N PRO A 288 6.88 36.49 -36.91
CA PRO A 288 6.17 35.48 -37.69
C PRO A 288 6.79 35.26 -39.07
N ASP A 289 6.94 34.00 -39.43
CA ASP A 289 7.64 33.57 -40.65
C ASP A 289 6.81 33.89 -41.91
N GLY A 290 7.37 34.67 -42.83
CA GLY A 290 6.64 35.20 -44.00
C GLY A 290 6.53 34.21 -45.15
N THR A 291 5.50 34.34 -46.00
CA THR A 291 5.30 33.46 -47.17
C THR A 291 6.40 33.57 -48.22
N ASN A 292 7.08 34.72 -48.32
CA ASN A 292 8.08 34.99 -49.36
C ASN A 292 9.52 35.07 -48.81
N ASN A 293 9.69 35.31 -47.50
CA ASN A 293 10.99 35.44 -46.85
C ASN A 293 10.91 34.79 -45.46
N LYS A 294 11.76 33.79 -45.21
CA LYS A 294 11.82 33.06 -43.94
C LYS A 294 12.93 33.57 -43.03
N ALA A 295 12.66 33.63 -41.73
CA ALA A 295 13.50 34.25 -40.73
C ALA A 295 14.32 33.21 -39.93
N TYR A 296 15.40 32.69 -40.51
CA TYR A 296 16.26 31.68 -39.88
C TYR A 296 17.10 32.21 -38.70
N THR A 297 17.20 31.44 -37.61
CA THR A 297 18.07 31.71 -36.44
C THR A 297 19.55 31.79 -36.83
N ALA A 298 20.41 32.30 -35.93
CA ALA A 298 21.87 32.21 -36.11
C ALA A 298 22.36 30.76 -36.29
N SER A 299 21.75 29.81 -35.58
CA SER A 299 22.03 28.37 -35.68
C SER A 299 21.59 27.78 -37.02
N GLU A 300 20.42 28.17 -37.54
CA GLU A 300 19.93 27.72 -38.84
C GLU A 300 20.65 28.41 -40.01
N LYS A 301 21.02 29.69 -39.88
CA LYS A 301 21.91 30.38 -40.83
C LYS A 301 23.29 29.73 -40.87
N THR A 302 23.80 29.26 -39.73
CA THR A 302 25.02 28.44 -39.69
C THR A 302 24.81 27.11 -40.42
N LYS A 303 23.70 26.39 -40.20
CA LYS A 303 23.37 25.15 -40.94
C LYS A 303 23.22 25.39 -42.45
N LEU A 304 22.51 26.44 -42.86
CA LEU A 304 22.34 26.82 -44.26
C LEU A 304 23.68 27.25 -44.88
N GLY A 305 24.54 27.94 -44.14
CA GLY A 305 25.90 28.29 -44.54
C GLY A 305 26.85 27.09 -44.68
N THR A 306 26.54 25.94 -44.07
CA THR A 306 27.25 24.67 -44.33
C THR A 306 26.75 23.92 -45.56
N ILE A 307 25.71 24.39 -46.24
CA ILE A 307 25.24 23.84 -47.52
C ILE A 307 25.84 24.66 -48.66
N ALA A 308 26.53 23.98 -49.59
CA ALA A 308 27.17 24.63 -50.73
C ALA A 308 26.13 25.28 -51.67
N SER A 309 26.46 26.46 -52.20
CA SER A 309 25.62 27.12 -53.22
C SER A 309 25.49 26.23 -54.46
N GLY A 310 24.27 25.96 -54.89
CA GLY A 310 23.98 25.04 -55.99
C GLY A 310 23.91 23.56 -55.60
N ALA A 311 23.89 23.21 -54.31
CA ALA A 311 23.62 21.84 -53.86
C ALA A 311 22.29 21.33 -54.45
N THR A 312 22.36 20.23 -55.22
CA THR A 312 21.21 19.59 -55.86
C THR A 312 20.26 19.01 -54.83
N ALA A 313 18.96 18.96 -55.16
CA ALA A 313 17.97 18.27 -54.35
C ALA A 313 18.38 16.81 -54.11
N ASN A 314 18.08 16.28 -52.92
CA ASN A 314 18.40 14.90 -52.57
C ASN A 314 17.77 13.93 -53.58
N ASP A 315 18.55 12.93 -53.98
CA ASP A 315 18.07 11.83 -54.80
C ASP A 315 17.01 11.01 -54.04
N THR A 316 16.28 10.14 -54.75
CA THR A 316 15.23 9.32 -54.16
C THR A 316 15.76 8.42 -53.05
N ASP A 317 14.90 8.14 -52.08
CA ASP A 317 15.19 7.30 -50.90
C ASP A 317 15.81 5.94 -51.27
N ALA A 318 15.40 5.36 -52.40
CA ALA A 318 15.94 4.10 -52.92
C ALA A 318 17.37 4.24 -53.50
N ASN A 319 17.69 5.39 -54.10
CA ASN A 319 19.01 5.64 -54.70
C ASN A 319 20.04 6.04 -53.63
N LEU A 320 19.64 6.82 -52.62
CA LEU A 320 20.46 7.16 -51.45
C LEU A 320 20.79 5.94 -50.57
N LYS A 321 19.91 4.94 -50.51
CA LYS A 321 20.14 3.69 -49.77
C LYS A 321 21.03 2.69 -50.53
N ASN A 322 21.40 2.97 -51.79
CA ASN A 322 22.26 2.08 -52.57
C ASN A 322 23.75 2.33 -52.27
N ARG A 323 24.40 1.36 -51.62
CA ARG A 323 25.82 1.40 -51.23
C ARG A 323 26.78 1.65 -52.41
N ALA A 324 26.39 1.32 -53.65
CA ALA A 324 27.19 1.57 -54.84
C ALA A 324 27.40 3.07 -55.14
N ASN A 325 26.52 3.94 -54.62
CA ASN A 325 26.47 5.36 -54.95
C ASN A 325 27.03 6.27 -53.82
N HIS A 326 27.66 5.67 -52.80
CA HIS A 326 28.09 6.38 -51.58
C HIS A 326 29.62 6.39 -51.43
N THR A 327 30.22 7.59 -51.42
CA THR A 327 31.70 7.78 -51.36
C THR A 327 32.20 8.37 -50.04
N GLY A 328 31.42 8.27 -48.97
CA GLY A 328 31.78 8.76 -47.63
C GLY A 328 31.27 7.84 -46.51
N PRO A 329 31.96 7.78 -45.35
CA PRO A 329 31.64 6.86 -44.27
C PRO A 329 30.33 7.23 -43.56
N LEU A 330 29.45 6.25 -43.38
CA LEU A 330 28.22 6.35 -42.58
C LEU A 330 28.33 5.44 -41.34
N PRO A 331 27.83 5.85 -40.15
CA PRO A 331 27.69 4.96 -39.00
C PRO A 331 26.57 3.93 -39.20
N ASP A 332 26.80 2.70 -38.73
CA ASP A 332 25.90 1.54 -38.93
C ASP A 332 24.44 1.75 -38.47
N ALA A 333 24.23 2.62 -37.48
CA ALA A 333 22.93 2.93 -36.91
C ALA A 333 21.92 3.60 -37.88
N ALA A 334 22.35 3.98 -39.08
CA ALA A 334 21.51 4.59 -40.11
C ALA A 334 20.92 3.60 -41.15
N LEU A 335 21.26 2.31 -41.09
CA LEU A 335 20.85 1.31 -42.09
C LEU A 335 19.68 0.45 -41.59
N SER A 336 18.56 0.45 -42.33
CA SER A 336 17.37 -0.35 -41.99
C SER A 336 17.51 -1.85 -42.28
N ASP A 337 18.41 -2.22 -43.19
CA ASP A 337 18.69 -3.61 -43.58
C ASP A 337 20.11 -4.02 -43.18
N VAL A 338 20.30 -4.39 -41.91
CA VAL A 338 21.59 -4.86 -41.37
C VAL A 338 21.84 -6.33 -41.75
N GLY A 339 21.81 -6.59 -43.06
CA GLY A 339 21.92 -7.90 -43.70
C GLY A 339 23.35 -8.43 -43.81
N THR A 340 24.04 -8.64 -42.68
CA THR A 340 25.36 -9.30 -42.56
C THR A 340 26.60 -8.47 -42.94
N ALA A 341 27.70 -8.75 -42.21
CA ALA A 341 29.10 -8.45 -42.49
C ALA A 341 29.64 -7.02 -42.25
N GLY A 342 30.35 -6.87 -41.12
CA GLY A 342 31.34 -5.83 -40.82
C GLY A 342 30.89 -4.80 -39.77
N THR A 343 31.71 -4.37 -38.80
CA THR A 343 32.97 -4.98 -38.31
C THR A 343 33.16 -4.66 -36.82
N VAL A 344 32.99 -5.65 -35.92
CA VAL A 344 33.46 -5.50 -34.53
C VAL A 344 34.96 -5.75 -34.50
N GLY A 345 35.74 -4.73 -34.11
CA GLY A 345 37.19 -4.81 -34.06
C GLY A 345 37.71 -5.84 -33.05
N GLY A 346 38.71 -6.63 -33.43
CA GLY A 346 39.55 -7.41 -32.50
C GLY A 346 39.66 -8.92 -32.76
N ILE A 347 38.63 -9.59 -33.30
CA ILE A 347 38.58 -11.08 -33.34
C ILE A 347 38.32 -11.65 -34.76
N GLY A 348 38.43 -10.83 -35.81
CA GLY A 348 38.02 -11.20 -37.18
C GLY A 348 38.96 -12.11 -37.97
N GLN A 349 40.15 -12.48 -37.47
CA GLN A 349 41.21 -13.13 -38.26
C GLN A 349 41.62 -14.55 -37.84
N MET A 350 40.74 -15.32 -37.20
CA MET A 350 41.06 -16.72 -36.80
C MET A 350 40.06 -17.79 -37.28
N ILE A 351 39.13 -17.45 -38.18
CA ILE A 351 38.15 -18.39 -38.75
C ILE A 351 38.45 -18.58 -40.24
N THR A 352 38.99 -19.75 -40.61
CA THR A 352 39.34 -20.08 -42.00
C THR A 352 38.26 -20.88 -42.73
N SER A 353 37.33 -21.52 -42.01
CA SER A 353 36.18 -22.23 -42.61
C SER A 353 34.98 -22.31 -41.67
N VAL A 354 33.77 -22.26 -42.24
CA VAL A 354 32.48 -22.35 -41.54
C VAL A 354 31.54 -23.33 -42.22
N VAL A 355 30.94 -24.23 -41.43
CA VAL A 355 29.89 -25.16 -41.86
C VAL A 355 28.56 -24.42 -41.94
N ARG A 356 27.79 -24.66 -42.99
CA ARG A 356 26.47 -24.03 -43.21
C ARG A 356 25.35 -25.05 -43.40
N ASP A 357 24.14 -24.69 -42.96
CA ASP A 357 22.93 -25.47 -43.20
C ASP A 357 22.43 -25.32 -44.66
N SER A 358 21.39 -26.08 -45.02
CA SER A 358 20.75 -26.02 -46.34
C SER A 358 19.99 -24.71 -46.63
N LYS A 359 20.00 -23.75 -45.69
CA LYS A 359 19.48 -22.38 -45.83
C LYS A 359 20.61 -21.33 -45.74
N GLY A 360 21.87 -21.77 -45.87
CA GLY A 360 23.06 -20.91 -45.90
C GLY A 360 23.54 -20.37 -44.55
N ARG A 361 22.92 -20.78 -43.43
CA ARG A 361 23.20 -20.28 -42.08
C ARG A 361 24.41 -20.98 -41.49
N VAL A 362 25.33 -20.23 -40.87
CA VAL A 362 26.50 -20.83 -40.20
C VAL A 362 26.04 -21.61 -38.96
N ILE A 363 26.45 -22.88 -38.89
CA ILE A 363 26.11 -23.82 -37.82
C ILE A 363 27.35 -24.42 -37.13
N GLY A 364 28.57 -24.07 -37.57
CA GLY A 364 29.82 -24.47 -36.92
C GLY A 364 31.06 -23.88 -37.57
N VAL A 365 32.19 -23.94 -36.84
CA VAL A 365 33.56 -23.60 -37.31
C VAL A 365 34.39 -24.86 -37.22
N THR A 366 35.21 -25.16 -38.23
CA THR A 366 35.90 -26.47 -38.33
C THR A 366 37.38 -26.40 -37.91
N THR A 367 38.06 -25.28 -38.13
CA THR A 367 39.48 -25.08 -37.76
C THR A 367 39.78 -23.64 -37.36
N VAL A 368 40.79 -23.49 -36.50
CA VAL A 368 41.33 -22.21 -36.00
C VAL A 368 42.86 -22.28 -36.11
N ALA A 369 43.49 -21.28 -36.70
CA ALA A 369 44.95 -21.22 -36.85
C ALA A 369 45.61 -20.48 -35.67
N ALA A 370 46.75 -20.96 -35.20
CA ALA A 370 47.51 -20.30 -34.14
C ALA A 370 48.24 -19.05 -34.66
N PRO A 371 48.21 -17.90 -33.95
CA PRO A 371 48.87 -16.68 -34.39
C PRO A 371 50.40 -16.77 -34.23
N THR A 372 51.13 -16.24 -35.20
CA THR A 372 52.59 -16.13 -35.19
C THR A 372 53.04 -14.67 -35.18
N GLY A 373 54.00 -14.34 -34.32
CA GLY A 373 54.77 -13.08 -34.37
C GLY A 373 54.39 -11.99 -33.34
N ALA A 374 55.39 -11.59 -32.55
CA ALA A 374 55.71 -10.23 -32.09
C ALA A 374 54.65 -9.30 -31.43
N ALA A 375 53.39 -9.69 -31.24
CA ALA A 375 52.34 -8.85 -30.63
C ALA A 375 51.94 -9.31 -29.20
N VAL A 376 52.84 -9.99 -28.48
CA VAL A 376 52.49 -10.81 -27.30
C VAL A 376 52.43 -10.04 -25.98
N ASP A 377 53.28 -9.02 -25.77
CA ASP A 377 53.49 -8.45 -24.42
C ASP A 377 52.51 -7.32 -24.03
N THR A 378 51.98 -6.55 -24.99
CA THR A 378 51.10 -5.40 -24.70
C THR A 378 49.64 -5.79 -24.46
N VAL A 379 49.19 -6.94 -24.97
CA VAL A 379 47.80 -7.44 -24.77
C VAL A 379 47.68 -8.24 -23.47
N ASN A 380 48.72 -9.00 -23.10
CA ASN A 380 48.72 -9.85 -21.91
C ASN A 380 48.57 -9.05 -20.61
N THR A 381 49.19 -7.88 -20.50
CA THR A 381 49.22 -7.11 -19.23
C THR A 381 47.86 -6.50 -18.85
N LEU A 382 47.05 -6.06 -19.82
CA LEU A 382 45.70 -5.54 -19.54
C LEU A 382 44.64 -6.64 -19.42
N ALA A 383 44.76 -7.74 -20.17
CA ALA A 383 43.83 -8.86 -20.07
C ALA A 383 43.90 -9.55 -18.69
N THR A 384 45.10 -9.79 -18.16
CA THR A 384 45.29 -10.50 -16.89
C THR A 384 44.65 -9.78 -15.70
N GLN A 385 44.59 -8.43 -15.71
CA GLN A 385 44.00 -7.65 -14.61
C GLN A 385 42.45 -7.66 -14.62
N TYR A 386 41.82 -7.88 -15.78
CA TYR A 386 40.36 -8.05 -15.88
C TYR A 386 39.90 -9.49 -15.57
N TYR A 387 40.66 -10.51 -16.00
CA TYR A 387 40.28 -11.92 -15.79
C TYR A 387 40.55 -12.44 -14.37
N THR A 388 41.58 -11.95 -13.68
CA THR A 388 41.87 -12.37 -12.28
C THR A 388 40.77 -11.98 -11.30
N ASN A 389 40.16 -10.80 -11.48
CA ASN A 389 39.02 -10.34 -10.66
C ASN A 389 37.72 -11.13 -10.87
N GLN A 390 37.59 -11.92 -11.94
CA GLN A 390 36.44 -12.84 -12.13
C GLN A 390 36.73 -14.30 -11.76
N LEU A 391 38.00 -14.73 -11.71
CA LEU A 391 38.33 -16.09 -11.29
C LEU A 391 38.18 -16.30 -9.77
N LEU A 392 38.47 -15.27 -8.96
CA LEU A 392 38.31 -15.34 -7.50
C LEU A 392 36.84 -15.40 -7.02
N THR A 393 35.87 -15.03 -7.86
CA THR A 393 34.44 -15.20 -7.58
C THR A 393 33.89 -16.57 -7.96
N ASN A 394 34.61 -17.35 -8.78
CA ASN A 394 34.14 -18.65 -9.29
C ASN A 394 34.65 -19.87 -8.49
N SER A 395 35.47 -19.68 -7.45
CA SER A 395 36.01 -20.78 -6.62
C SER A 395 35.06 -21.27 -5.52
N LEU A 396 34.05 -20.48 -5.14
CA LEU A 396 33.04 -20.83 -4.12
C LEU A 396 31.73 -21.41 -4.70
N ILE A 397 31.56 -21.41 -6.02
CA ILE A 397 30.41 -22.04 -6.70
C ILE A 397 30.90 -23.33 -7.35
N GLY A 398 30.35 -24.47 -6.91
CA GLY A 398 30.70 -25.78 -7.45
C GLY A 398 30.47 -25.83 -8.97
N ALA A 399 31.44 -26.39 -9.71
CA ALA A 399 31.52 -26.32 -11.16
C ALA A 399 30.19 -26.65 -11.88
N LEU A 400 29.56 -25.62 -12.44
CA LEU A 400 28.33 -25.75 -13.23
C LEU A 400 28.64 -26.49 -14.55
N PRO A 401 27.94 -27.60 -14.87
CA PRO A 401 28.15 -28.33 -16.11
C PRO A 401 27.66 -27.50 -17.30
N THR A 402 28.57 -27.19 -18.23
CA THR A 402 28.33 -26.35 -19.42
C THR A 402 27.57 -27.07 -20.55
N SER A 403 26.62 -27.95 -20.22
CA SER A 403 25.82 -28.66 -21.21
C SER A 403 24.74 -27.75 -21.81
N THR A 404 25.06 -27.14 -22.95
CA THR A 404 24.17 -26.27 -23.75
C THR A 404 23.08 -27.04 -24.49
N ALA A 405 22.37 -27.94 -23.79
CA ALA A 405 21.16 -28.56 -24.28
C ALA A 405 20.03 -27.52 -24.34
N SER A 406 19.63 -27.12 -25.54
CA SER A 406 18.57 -26.14 -25.77
C SER A 406 17.26 -26.59 -25.11
N LEU A 407 16.74 -25.80 -24.16
CA LEU A 407 15.53 -26.13 -23.42
C LEU A 407 14.28 -25.76 -24.22
N THR A 408 13.53 -26.77 -24.67
CA THR A 408 12.30 -26.61 -25.45
C THR A 408 11.11 -26.36 -24.51
N LEU A 409 10.23 -25.42 -24.86
CA LEU A 409 8.97 -25.25 -24.15
C LEU A 409 8.10 -26.51 -24.30
N ASN A 410 7.64 -27.07 -23.18
CA ASN A 410 6.76 -28.23 -23.14
C ASN A 410 5.40 -27.81 -22.55
N SER A 411 4.33 -27.88 -23.34
CA SER A 411 2.98 -27.52 -22.92
C SER A 411 2.41 -28.41 -21.81
N ALA A 412 2.94 -29.62 -21.62
CA ALA A 412 2.58 -30.50 -20.51
C ALA A 412 3.24 -30.11 -19.17
N LEU A 413 4.20 -29.17 -19.18
CA LEU A 413 4.81 -28.61 -17.96
C LEU A 413 4.18 -27.25 -17.65
N GLN A 414 3.27 -27.19 -16.70
CA GLN A 414 2.58 -25.95 -16.31
C GLN A 414 2.83 -25.61 -14.84
N ILE A 415 2.90 -24.31 -14.54
CA ILE A 415 2.83 -23.79 -13.17
C ILE A 415 1.48 -23.06 -13.04
N PHE A 416 0.61 -23.53 -12.15
CA PHE A 416 -0.67 -22.88 -11.87
C PHE A 416 -0.52 -21.89 -10.72
N TRP A 417 0.07 -22.32 -9.60
CA TRP A 417 0.24 -21.52 -8.39
C TRP A 417 1.66 -21.56 -7.85
N HIS A 418 2.10 -20.49 -7.22
CA HIS A 418 3.32 -20.44 -6.41
C HIS A 418 3.22 -19.29 -5.39
N ASN A 419 4.07 -19.29 -4.36
CA ASN A 419 4.21 -18.08 -3.54
C ASN A 419 4.86 -16.96 -4.37
N GLU A 420 4.25 -15.78 -4.40
CA GLU A 420 4.67 -14.64 -5.22
C GLU A 420 5.79 -13.81 -4.56
N THR A 421 6.00 -14.00 -3.26
CA THR A 421 6.94 -13.25 -2.41
C THR A 421 7.71 -14.17 -1.46
N ALA A 422 9.04 -14.06 -1.44
CA ALA A 422 9.90 -14.76 -0.48
C ALA A 422 11.27 -14.07 -0.36
N LEU A 423 11.80 -13.99 0.87
CA LEU A 423 13.13 -13.41 1.14
C LEU A 423 14.26 -14.40 0.78
N PRO A 424 15.53 -13.96 0.66
CA PRO A 424 16.67 -14.88 0.52
C PRO A 424 16.70 -15.92 1.65
N GLY A 425 16.88 -17.20 1.31
CA GLY A 425 16.84 -18.30 2.27
C GLY A 425 15.44 -18.72 2.77
N GLU A 426 14.35 -18.10 2.28
CA GLU A 426 12.97 -18.59 2.49
C GLU A 426 12.57 -19.65 1.45
N GLU A 427 11.42 -20.28 1.67
CA GLU A 427 10.85 -21.31 0.79
C GLU A 427 9.68 -20.81 -0.04
N VAL A 428 9.53 -21.42 -1.21
CA VAL A 428 8.44 -21.20 -2.16
C VAL A 428 7.86 -22.55 -2.55
N SER A 429 6.57 -22.72 -2.28
CA SER A 429 5.76 -23.81 -2.82
C SER A 429 5.35 -23.46 -4.26
N ILE A 430 5.31 -24.48 -5.12
CA ILE A 430 4.94 -24.40 -6.54
C ILE A 430 4.00 -25.58 -6.84
N GLN A 431 2.79 -25.28 -7.32
CA GLN A 431 1.79 -26.26 -7.73
C GLN A 431 1.50 -26.10 -9.23
N GLY A 432 1.31 -27.21 -9.94
CA GLY A 432 1.12 -27.19 -11.38
C GLY A 432 0.84 -28.56 -11.98
N ALA A 433 1.17 -28.73 -13.25
CA ALA A 433 1.15 -30.03 -13.91
C ALA A 433 2.59 -30.39 -14.31
N PHE A 434 3.15 -31.41 -13.65
CA PHE A 434 4.50 -31.92 -13.90
C PHE A 434 4.75 -33.24 -13.11
N PRO A 435 5.66 -34.12 -13.57
CA PRO A 435 5.97 -35.38 -12.89
C PRO A 435 6.72 -35.15 -11.56
N ALA A 436 6.71 -36.16 -10.68
CA ALA A 436 7.31 -36.10 -9.34
C ALA A 436 8.82 -35.82 -9.27
N ASN A 437 9.55 -36.03 -10.38
CA ASN A 437 11.00 -35.84 -10.45
C ASN A 437 11.33 -34.69 -11.41
N VAL A 438 11.38 -33.47 -10.87
CA VAL A 438 11.71 -32.25 -11.63
C VAL A 438 12.94 -31.55 -11.06
N THR A 439 13.47 -30.60 -11.83
CA THR A 439 14.36 -29.56 -11.29
C THR A 439 13.70 -28.20 -11.51
N VAL A 440 13.84 -27.28 -10.56
CA VAL A 440 13.42 -25.90 -10.75
C VAL A 440 14.65 -25.07 -11.08
N GLN A 441 14.65 -24.46 -12.26
CA GLN A 441 15.73 -23.58 -12.71
C GLN A 441 15.30 -22.14 -12.48
N ALA A 442 16.23 -21.30 -12.04
CA ALA A 442 16.00 -19.89 -11.76
C ALA A 442 17.13 -19.00 -12.30
N SER A 443 16.81 -17.73 -12.46
CA SER A 443 17.71 -16.63 -12.82
C SER A 443 17.32 -15.41 -11.99
N LEU A 444 18.23 -14.45 -11.85
CA LEU A 444 17.92 -13.12 -11.33
C LEU A 444 17.67 -12.21 -12.52
N ASN A 445 16.56 -11.47 -12.52
CA ASN A 445 16.19 -10.51 -13.59
C ASN A 445 16.25 -11.10 -15.01
N ASP A 446 15.86 -12.37 -15.15
CA ASP A 446 15.93 -13.20 -16.38
C ASP A 446 17.32 -13.27 -17.05
N GLN A 447 18.38 -13.02 -16.28
CA GLN A 447 19.77 -13.12 -16.76
C GLN A 447 20.27 -14.56 -16.77
N THR A 448 20.88 -14.99 -17.87
CA THR A 448 21.59 -16.26 -17.98
C THR A 448 23.03 -16.16 -17.45
N PRO A 449 23.63 -17.21 -16.88
CA PRO A 449 23.13 -18.60 -16.80
C PRO A 449 22.08 -18.82 -15.71
N TYR A 450 21.20 -19.80 -15.95
CA TYR A 450 20.26 -20.28 -14.93
C TYR A 450 20.99 -21.17 -13.90
N PHE A 451 20.56 -21.09 -12.65
CA PHE A 451 20.97 -21.97 -11.55
C PHE A 451 19.79 -22.82 -11.06
N SER A 452 20.08 -24.01 -10.54
CA SER A 452 19.04 -24.86 -9.94
C SER A 452 18.71 -24.39 -8.52
N LEU A 453 17.42 -24.27 -8.19
CA LEU A 453 16.98 -24.05 -6.82
C LEU A 453 17.02 -25.38 -6.04
N PRO A 454 17.54 -25.42 -4.80
CA PRO A 454 17.43 -26.59 -3.93
C PRO A 454 15.97 -27.01 -3.72
N ILE A 455 15.68 -28.27 -4.04
CA ILE A 455 14.38 -28.90 -3.75
C ILE A 455 14.31 -29.22 -2.25
N VAL A 456 13.24 -28.82 -1.59
CA VAL A 456 12.94 -29.17 -0.19
C VAL A 456 12.06 -30.42 -0.15
N SER A 457 11.02 -30.47 -0.99
CA SER A 457 10.23 -31.68 -1.22
C SER A 457 9.51 -31.59 -2.57
N GLN A 458 9.16 -32.74 -3.16
CA GLN A 458 8.39 -32.81 -4.41
C GLN A 458 7.52 -34.06 -4.48
N THR A 459 6.48 -33.99 -5.30
CA THR A 459 5.61 -35.08 -5.73
C THR A 459 5.01 -34.70 -7.09
N THR A 460 4.22 -35.58 -7.72
CA THR A 460 3.52 -35.22 -8.97
C THR A 460 2.64 -33.99 -8.72
N ASN A 461 2.67 -33.01 -9.62
CA ASN A 461 1.94 -31.74 -9.54
C ASN A 461 2.35 -30.76 -8.42
N PHE A 462 3.39 -31.06 -7.61
CA PHE A 462 3.86 -30.17 -6.54
C PHE A 462 5.38 -30.22 -6.31
N VAL A 463 6.03 -29.06 -6.18
CA VAL A 463 7.43 -28.95 -5.75
C VAL A 463 7.63 -27.74 -4.83
N LYS A 464 8.35 -27.93 -3.73
CA LYS A 464 8.79 -26.86 -2.83
C LYS A 464 10.29 -26.65 -2.98
N VAL A 465 10.70 -25.40 -3.09
CA VAL A 465 12.10 -25.00 -3.27
C VAL A 465 12.53 -23.97 -2.23
N ARG A 466 13.83 -23.93 -1.94
CA ARG A 466 14.44 -22.91 -1.08
C ARG A 466 15.22 -21.92 -1.94
N LEU A 467 15.05 -20.62 -1.69
CA LEU A 467 15.80 -19.58 -2.37
C LEU A 467 17.24 -19.48 -1.82
N PRO A 468 18.26 -19.16 -2.65
CA PRO A 468 19.62 -18.92 -2.20
C PRO A 468 19.71 -17.96 -0.99
N GLY A 469 20.59 -18.28 -0.05
CA GLY A 469 20.75 -17.56 1.21
C GLY A 469 22.17 -17.03 1.41
N PHE A 470 22.42 -15.82 0.91
CA PHE A 470 23.66 -15.03 1.06
C PHE A 470 24.94 -15.61 0.39
N PRO A 471 25.99 -14.78 0.13
CA PRO A 471 26.03 -13.32 0.26
C PRO A 471 24.98 -12.65 -0.64
N ALA A 472 24.56 -11.45 -0.25
CA ALA A 472 23.29 -10.83 -0.65
C ALA A 472 22.90 -11.03 -2.12
N LEU A 473 21.62 -11.38 -2.36
CA LEU A 473 21.01 -11.04 -3.65
C LEU A 473 21.29 -9.56 -3.94
N PRO A 474 21.57 -9.17 -5.19
CA PRO A 474 21.51 -7.77 -5.57
C PRO A 474 20.15 -7.22 -5.14
N ALA A 475 20.15 -6.20 -4.28
CA ALA A 475 18.95 -5.42 -4.05
C ALA A 475 18.53 -4.88 -5.44
N ASN A 476 17.26 -5.11 -5.83
CA ASN A 476 16.68 -5.15 -7.20
C ASN A 476 16.41 -6.54 -7.84
N ALA A 477 16.77 -7.68 -7.23
CA ALA A 477 16.60 -8.99 -7.85
C ALA A 477 15.16 -9.56 -7.76
N VAL A 478 14.48 -9.65 -8.90
CA VAL A 478 13.32 -10.52 -9.14
C VAL A 478 13.85 -11.90 -9.56
N TYR A 479 13.42 -12.98 -8.91
CA TYR A 479 13.72 -14.32 -9.41
C TYR A 479 12.79 -14.64 -10.58
N THR A 480 13.35 -15.05 -11.73
CA THR A 480 12.58 -15.65 -12.83
C THR A 480 12.86 -17.15 -12.82
N PHE A 481 11.83 -17.99 -12.77
CA PHE A 481 12.00 -19.44 -12.58
C PHE A 481 11.07 -20.27 -13.46
N PHE A 482 11.44 -21.52 -13.73
CA PHE A 482 10.63 -22.49 -14.48
C PHE A 482 10.88 -23.94 -14.03
N ILE A 483 9.88 -24.81 -14.26
CA ILE A 483 10.02 -26.25 -14.07
C ILE A 483 10.76 -26.84 -15.27
N LYS A 484 11.75 -27.70 -15.03
CA LYS A 484 12.48 -28.47 -16.05
C LYS A 484 12.35 -29.97 -15.80
N SER A 485 12.00 -30.71 -16.86
CA SER A 485 12.03 -32.18 -16.91
C SER A 485 12.68 -32.62 -18.21
N GLY A 486 13.81 -33.33 -18.14
CA GLY A 486 14.66 -33.64 -19.30
C GLY A 486 15.12 -32.37 -20.03
N THR A 487 14.85 -32.29 -21.33
CA THR A 487 15.05 -31.11 -22.19
C THR A 487 13.85 -30.15 -22.20
N GLY A 488 12.70 -30.55 -21.63
CA GLY A 488 11.50 -29.75 -21.58
C GLY A 488 11.51 -28.74 -20.43
N LYS A 489 10.99 -27.53 -20.67
CA LYS A 489 10.69 -26.52 -19.64
C LYS A 489 9.25 -26.02 -19.67
N SER A 490 8.73 -25.58 -18.54
CA SER A 490 7.50 -24.79 -18.47
C SER A 490 7.71 -23.38 -19.02
N TYR A 491 6.62 -22.61 -19.14
CA TYR A 491 6.72 -21.15 -19.13
C TYR A 491 7.34 -20.65 -17.81
N SER A 492 8.02 -19.51 -17.87
CA SER A 492 8.59 -18.85 -16.68
C SER A 492 7.51 -18.25 -15.77
N ARG A 493 7.88 -18.06 -14.51
CA ARG A 493 7.15 -17.35 -13.45
C ARG A 493 8.12 -16.47 -12.66
N HIS A 494 7.61 -15.59 -11.80
CA HIS A 494 8.44 -14.61 -11.09
C HIS A 494 8.14 -14.55 -9.59
N ILE A 495 9.17 -14.38 -8.76
CA ILE A 495 9.07 -14.15 -7.31
C ILE A 495 9.67 -12.77 -7.01
N ASN A 496 9.03 -12.01 -6.12
CA ASN A 496 9.36 -10.63 -5.74
C ASN A 496 9.13 -9.56 -6.83
N ARG A 497 8.41 -9.90 -7.91
CA ARG A 497 7.77 -8.91 -8.78
C ARG A 497 6.55 -8.28 -8.09
N ALA A 498 6.15 -7.07 -8.48
CA ALA A 498 4.84 -6.54 -8.10
C ALA A 498 3.69 -7.45 -8.62
N ARG A 499 2.52 -7.36 -7.98
CA ARG A 499 1.25 -7.86 -8.53
C ARG A 499 0.12 -6.92 -8.12
N ALA A 500 -0.35 -6.08 -9.03
CA ALA A 500 -1.53 -5.24 -8.80
C ALA A 500 -2.81 -5.94 -9.28
N THR A 501 -3.93 -5.74 -8.58
CA THR A 501 -5.19 -6.48 -8.84
C THR A 501 -6.44 -5.61 -8.87
N ASN A 502 -6.53 -4.52 -8.08
CA ASN A 502 -7.78 -3.78 -7.91
C ASN A 502 -7.56 -2.27 -7.74
N PHE A 503 -8.58 -1.47 -8.06
CA PHE A 503 -8.60 -0.02 -7.84
C PHE A 503 -9.65 0.36 -6.80
N ASN A 504 -9.44 1.44 -6.04
CA ASN A 504 -10.51 2.01 -5.19
C ASN A 504 -11.56 2.81 -5.99
N SER A 505 -11.29 3.14 -7.26
CA SER A 505 -12.17 3.91 -8.14
C SER A 505 -12.14 3.34 -9.56
N PRO A 506 -13.28 3.27 -10.27
CA PRO A 506 -13.32 3.00 -11.71
C PRO A 506 -12.99 4.24 -12.55
N ASP A 507 -13.11 5.43 -11.96
CA ASP A 507 -12.89 6.71 -12.63
C ASP A 507 -11.58 7.35 -12.17
N ILE A 508 -10.99 8.16 -13.03
CA ILE A 508 -9.84 9.02 -12.77
C ILE A 508 -10.03 10.39 -13.42
N TYR A 509 -9.26 11.39 -13.00
CA TYR A 509 -9.18 12.70 -13.65
C TYR A 509 -7.75 13.25 -13.60
N ALA A 510 -7.46 14.28 -14.39
CA ALA A 510 -6.12 14.85 -14.49
C ALA A 510 -5.65 15.41 -13.13
N GLY A 511 -4.54 14.91 -12.60
CA GLY A 511 -4.04 15.24 -11.25
C GLY A 511 -4.83 14.59 -10.10
N GLY A 512 -5.84 13.77 -10.38
CA GLY A 512 -6.71 13.16 -9.37
C GLY A 512 -6.06 12.01 -8.59
N PRO A 513 -6.61 11.66 -7.41
CA PRO A 513 -6.13 10.54 -6.60
C PRO A 513 -6.68 9.20 -7.09
N LEU A 514 -5.82 8.18 -7.11
CA LEU A 514 -6.18 6.77 -7.32
C LEU A 514 -5.43 5.91 -6.28
N ALA A 515 -6.07 4.86 -5.76
CA ALA A 515 -5.36 3.84 -5.00
C ALA A 515 -5.44 2.49 -5.72
N ILE A 516 -4.31 1.78 -5.74
CA ILE A 516 -4.13 0.49 -6.40
C ILE A 516 -3.79 -0.55 -5.34
N LYS A 517 -4.66 -1.57 -5.18
CA LYS A 517 -4.44 -2.75 -4.31
C LYS A 517 -3.69 -3.82 -5.07
N GLY A 518 -2.88 -4.58 -4.35
CA GLY A 518 -2.14 -5.71 -4.88
C GLY A 518 -1.38 -6.46 -3.79
N ARG A 519 -0.20 -6.94 -4.16
CA ARG A 519 0.79 -7.60 -3.31
C ARG A 519 2.19 -7.17 -3.78
N ASN A 520 3.12 -7.02 -2.84
CA ASN A 520 4.52 -6.66 -3.11
C ASN A 520 4.70 -5.35 -3.93
N LEU A 521 3.82 -4.37 -3.71
CA LEU A 521 3.82 -3.10 -4.46
C LEU A 521 4.91 -2.11 -4.01
N ILE A 522 5.53 -2.34 -2.85
CA ILE A 522 6.65 -1.55 -2.31
C ILE A 522 7.73 -2.52 -1.84
N VAL A 523 8.97 -2.25 -2.23
CA VAL A 523 10.16 -2.89 -1.65
C VAL A 523 10.99 -1.80 -0.93
N PRO A 524 11.44 -2.01 0.32
CA PRO A 524 12.26 -1.02 1.02
C PRO A 524 13.51 -0.62 0.23
N GLY A 525 13.79 0.68 0.16
CA GLY A 525 14.87 1.26 -0.65
C GLY A 525 14.48 1.59 -2.10
N TYR A 526 13.27 1.23 -2.54
CA TYR A 526 12.81 1.40 -3.93
C TYR A 526 11.53 2.24 -4.04
N THR A 527 11.41 2.95 -5.16
CA THR A 527 10.26 3.78 -5.49
C THR A 527 9.39 3.06 -6.51
N PRO A 528 8.11 2.79 -6.22
CA PRO A 528 7.17 2.25 -7.19
C PRO A 528 7.00 3.17 -8.40
N THR A 529 6.82 2.59 -9.58
CA THR A 529 6.57 3.32 -10.84
C THR A 529 5.21 2.90 -11.40
N ILE A 530 4.43 3.87 -11.87
CA ILE A 530 3.04 3.66 -12.31
C ILE A 530 2.85 4.29 -13.69
N ARG A 531 2.25 3.54 -14.61
CA ARG A 531 2.13 3.89 -16.01
C ARG A 531 0.72 3.63 -16.52
N PHE A 532 0.10 4.65 -17.11
CA PHE A 532 -1.27 4.64 -17.63
C PHE A 532 -1.22 4.57 -19.15
N VAL A 533 -1.72 3.49 -19.75
CA VAL A 533 -1.72 3.28 -21.21
C VAL A 533 -3.14 3.40 -21.72
N SER A 534 -3.41 4.38 -22.59
CA SER A 534 -4.73 4.53 -23.21
C SER A 534 -5.05 3.31 -24.07
N GLN A 535 -6.20 2.68 -23.81
CA GLN A 535 -6.66 1.50 -24.55
C GLN A 535 -7.06 1.82 -26.00
N THR A 536 -7.28 3.11 -26.32
CA THR A 536 -7.75 3.58 -27.63
C THR A 536 -6.61 3.89 -28.60
N ASN A 537 -5.46 4.37 -28.11
CA ASN A 537 -4.35 4.81 -28.97
C ASN A 537 -2.94 4.44 -28.46
N GLY A 538 -2.83 3.67 -27.36
CA GLY A 538 -1.55 3.21 -26.81
C GLY A 538 -0.69 4.28 -26.14
N VAL A 539 -1.13 5.55 -26.06
CA VAL A 539 -0.36 6.63 -25.44
C VAL A 539 -0.13 6.30 -23.96
N SER A 540 1.15 6.33 -23.58
CA SER A 540 1.64 5.95 -22.25
C SER A 540 1.98 7.20 -21.43
N LEU A 541 1.35 7.37 -20.28
CA LEU A 541 1.51 8.49 -19.36
C LEU A 541 1.99 8.00 -17.99
N ASN A 542 2.85 8.75 -17.31
CA ASN A 542 3.37 8.34 -16.00
C ASN A 542 2.53 8.93 -14.86
N GLY A 543 2.15 8.10 -13.89
CA GLY A 543 1.56 8.54 -12.62
C GLY A 543 2.62 8.70 -11.53
N THR A 544 2.33 9.53 -10.54
CA THR A 544 3.24 9.81 -9.43
C THR A 544 2.87 8.97 -8.21
N TYR A 545 3.82 8.18 -7.70
CA TYR A 545 3.66 7.44 -6.44
C TYR A 545 3.54 8.39 -5.25
N VAL A 546 2.59 8.12 -4.34
CA VAL A 546 2.37 8.88 -3.11
C VAL A 546 2.65 7.96 -1.90
N ALA A 547 3.73 8.25 -1.17
CA ALA A 547 4.14 7.42 -0.03
C ALA A 547 3.16 7.45 1.16
N THR A 548 2.52 8.60 1.41
CA THR A 548 1.57 8.78 2.51
C THR A 548 0.36 7.87 2.34
N GLY A 549 0.12 6.99 3.33
CA GLY A 549 -1.00 6.04 3.33
C GLY A 549 -0.83 4.83 2.40
N SER A 550 0.39 4.58 1.90
CA SER A 550 0.74 3.41 1.10
C SER A 550 1.44 2.32 1.94
N ASP A 551 1.41 1.08 1.48
CA ASP A 551 2.12 -0.10 2.02
C ASP A 551 2.31 -1.17 0.92
N PRO A 552 2.99 -2.31 1.17
CA PRO A 552 3.22 -3.34 0.15
C PRO A 552 1.97 -3.98 -0.46
N TYR A 553 0.77 -3.76 0.08
CA TYR A 553 -0.50 -4.28 -0.41
C TYR A 553 -1.39 -3.22 -1.05
N LYS A 554 -1.12 -1.92 -0.85
CA LYS A 554 -1.80 -0.81 -1.56
C LYS A 554 -0.89 0.41 -1.73
N ILE A 555 -0.80 0.92 -2.96
CA ILE A 555 -0.16 2.23 -3.25
C ILE A 555 -1.19 3.30 -3.61
N ASN A 556 -0.98 4.50 -3.10
CA ASN A 556 -1.66 5.72 -3.52
C ASN A 556 -0.89 6.36 -4.69
N VAL A 557 -1.62 6.95 -5.64
CA VAL A 557 -1.09 7.48 -6.91
C VAL A 557 -1.78 8.80 -7.24
N THR A 558 -1.02 9.80 -7.70
CA THR A 558 -1.54 10.98 -8.39
C THR A 558 -1.56 10.71 -9.90
N CYS A 559 -2.73 10.84 -10.51
CA CYS A 559 -2.95 10.56 -11.92
C CYS A 559 -2.31 11.62 -12.84
N PRO A 560 -1.73 11.24 -14.00
CA PRO A 560 -1.06 12.18 -14.90
C PRO A 560 -1.94 13.38 -15.32
N LEU A 561 -1.34 14.57 -15.39
CA LEU A 561 -2.04 15.79 -15.85
C LEU A 561 -2.48 15.72 -17.33
N ALA A 562 -1.79 14.92 -18.15
CA ALA A 562 -2.07 14.77 -19.58
C ALA A 562 -3.15 13.72 -19.92
N ILE A 563 -3.95 13.28 -18.93
CA ILE A 563 -5.05 12.35 -19.16
C ILE A 563 -6.15 13.00 -20.02
N THR A 564 -6.48 12.36 -21.12
CA THR A 564 -7.57 12.74 -22.02
C THR A 564 -8.89 12.17 -21.52
N VAL A 565 -9.87 13.04 -21.31
CA VAL A 565 -11.24 12.68 -20.88
C VAL A 565 -11.91 11.71 -21.86
N GLY A 566 -12.75 10.81 -21.35
CA GLY A 566 -13.49 9.81 -22.12
C GLY A 566 -12.66 8.58 -22.51
N GLN A 567 -11.33 8.62 -22.32
CA GLN A 567 -10.46 7.47 -22.58
C GLN A 567 -10.39 6.54 -21.37
N THR A 568 -10.34 5.23 -21.63
CA THR A 568 -9.99 4.21 -20.62
C THR A 568 -8.50 3.92 -20.66
N TYR A 569 -7.87 3.79 -19.50
CA TYR A 569 -6.45 3.50 -19.35
C TYR A 569 -6.22 2.17 -18.65
N SER A 570 -5.47 1.26 -19.29
CA SER A 570 -4.85 0.14 -18.60
C SER A 570 -3.72 0.68 -17.72
N VAL A 571 -3.73 0.38 -16.43
CA VAL A 571 -2.67 0.81 -15.50
C VAL A 571 -1.67 -0.31 -15.33
N PHE A 572 -0.41 0.05 -15.25
CA PHE A 572 0.73 -0.82 -15.03
C PHE A 572 1.51 -0.32 -13.81
N VAL A 573 2.00 -1.24 -12.98
CA VAL A 573 2.68 -0.98 -11.72
C VAL A 573 3.94 -1.83 -11.61
N SER A 574 5.05 -1.17 -11.29
CA SER A 574 6.30 -1.76 -10.85
C SER A 574 6.58 -1.33 -9.41
N ASN A 575 7.16 -2.21 -8.61
CA ASN A 575 7.61 -1.95 -7.24
C ASN A 575 9.05 -1.40 -7.17
N GLY A 576 9.63 -1.06 -8.32
CA GLY A 576 10.98 -0.53 -8.47
C GLY A 576 12.09 -1.58 -8.69
N VAL A 577 11.80 -2.88 -8.53
CA VAL A 577 12.80 -3.97 -8.67
C VAL A 577 12.54 -4.86 -9.88
N GLY A 578 13.59 -5.35 -10.56
CA GLY A 578 13.47 -6.29 -11.70
C GLY A 578 13.57 -5.68 -13.10
N GLY A 579 13.79 -4.37 -13.26
CA GLY A 579 14.00 -3.73 -14.57
C GLY A 579 12.79 -3.88 -15.51
N SER A 580 13.00 -4.38 -16.73
CA SER A 580 11.93 -4.65 -17.71
C SER A 580 10.91 -5.70 -17.25
N LEU A 581 11.26 -6.51 -16.24
CA LEU A 581 10.38 -7.51 -15.63
C LEU A 581 9.64 -6.98 -14.41
N ALA A 582 9.92 -5.75 -13.96
CA ALA A 582 9.34 -5.18 -12.74
C ALA A 582 7.83 -4.93 -12.85
N GLU A 583 7.38 -4.61 -14.07
CA GLU A 583 6.06 -4.07 -14.33
C GLU A 583 5.00 -5.17 -14.48
N THR A 584 3.85 -4.96 -13.85
CA THR A 584 2.63 -5.77 -14.02
C THR A 584 1.45 -4.89 -14.34
N GLN A 585 0.61 -5.32 -15.28
CA GLN A 585 -0.67 -4.67 -15.49
C GLN A 585 -1.60 -4.95 -14.30
N VAL A 586 -2.46 -3.99 -13.95
CA VAL A 586 -3.65 -4.26 -13.15
C VAL A 586 -4.60 -5.08 -14.03
N ILE A 587 -4.97 -6.27 -13.56
CA ILE A 587 -5.82 -7.24 -14.26
C ILE A 587 -7.07 -7.52 -13.42
N ASP A 588 -8.16 -7.97 -14.06
CA ASP A 588 -9.36 -8.40 -13.32
C ASP A 588 -9.10 -9.64 -12.45
N GLU A 589 -10.03 -9.91 -11.53
CA GLU A 589 -9.93 -11.05 -10.62
C GLU A 589 -9.83 -12.43 -11.31
N THR A 590 -10.25 -12.55 -12.57
CA THR A 590 -10.14 -13.78 -13.37
C THR A 590 -8.78 -13.95 -14.04
N GLY A 591 -8.02 -12.85 -14.18
CA GLY A 591 -6.76 -12.80 -14.92
C GLY A 591 -6.90 -12.84 -16.45
N ASN A 592 -8.12 -12.78 -16.99
CA ASN A 592 -8.36 -12.85 -18.45
C ASN A 592 -8.67 -11.48 -19.08
N THR A 593 -9.11 -10.47 -18.30
CA THR A 593 -9.42 -9.14 -18.83
C THR A 593 -8.55 -8.04 -18.21
N ALA A 594 -8.18 -7.08 -19.06
CA ALA A 594 -7.53 -5.84 -18.67
C ALA A 594 -8.52 -4.93 -17.91
N THR A 595 -8.40 -4.80 -16.59
CA THR A 595 -9.08 -3.72 -15.87
C THR A 595 -8.48 -2.38 -16.27
N GLY A 596 -9.35 -1.43 -16.56
CA GLY A 596 -8.97 -0.07 -16.91
C GLY A 596 -9.78 0.95 -16.11
N VAL A 597 -9.22 2.15 -15.98
CA VAL A 597 -9.86 3.30 -15.32
C VAL A 597 -10.25 4.35 -16.35
N THR A 598 -11.46 4.89 -16.24
CA THR A 598 -12.03 5.83 -17.23
C THR A 598 -11.82 7.28 -16.81
N ALA A 599 -11.32 8.10 -17.73
CA ALA A 599 -11.10 9.52 -17.50
C ALA A 599 -12.40 10.34 -17.54
N ILE A 600 -12.73 11.04 -16.45
CA ILE A 600 -13.92 11.92 -16.33
C ILE A 600 -13.57 13.42 -16.43
N VAL A 601 -14.56 14.25 -16.77
CA VAL A 601 -14.41 15.71 -16.95
C VAL A 601 -14.07 16.40 -15.64
N GLY A 602 -12.95 17.14 -15.57
CA GLY A 602 -12.61 18.05 -14.48
C GLY A 602 -11.26 17.75 -13.81
N THR A 603 -10.97 18.45 -12.71
CA THR A 603 -9.65 18.45 -12.06
C THR A 603 -9.67 18.54 -10.52
N THR A 604 -10.85 18.60 -9.89
CA THR A 604 -10.98 19.17 -8.53
C THR A 604 -11.77 18.27 -7.57
N ASP A 605 -11.19 17.96 -6.42
CA ASP A 605 -11.90 17.28 -5.33
C ASP A 605 -12.64 18.31 -4.46
N ASN A 606 -13.89 18.60 -4.82
CA ASN A 606 -14.69 19.68 -4.21
C ASN A 606 -14.98 19.51 -2.72
N PHE A 607 -14.79 18.30 -2.16
CA PHE A 607 -15.13 17.98 -0.76
C PHE A 607 -13.95 17.36 0.02
N GLY A 608 -12.79 17.13 -0.60
CA GLY A 608 -11.64 16.47 0.00
C GLY A 608 -11.86 14.96 0.25
N LEU A 609 -12.56 14.28 -0.66
CA LEU A 609 -12.88 12.85 -0.57
C LEU A 609 -11.64 11.97 -0.74
N GLY A 610 -10.73 12.33 -1.66
CA GLY A 610 -9.47 11.61 -1.90
C GLY A 610 -9.63 10.35 -2.77
N ILE A 611 -10.60 10.35 -3.70
CA ILE A 611 -10.94 9.20 -4.54
C ILE A 611 -11.24 9.63 -5.98
N GLY A 612 -10.90 8.80 -6.97
CA GLY A 612 -10.89 9.20 -8.39
C GLY A 612 -12.23 9.62 -9.00
N PHE A 613 -13.36 9.32 -8.35
CA PHE A 613 -14.70 9.79 -8.74
C PHE A 613 -15.16 11.06 -8.01
N SER A 614 -14.37 11.65 -7.11
CA SER A 614 -14.79 12.79 -6.26
C SER A 614 -15.19 14.04 -7.04
N ASN A 615 -14.55 14.25 -8.17
CA ASN A 615 -14.81 15.33 -9.12
C ASN A 615 -16.17 15.16 -9.88
N ARG A 616 -16.96 14.11 -9.60
CA ARG A 616 -18.37 14.01 -10.03
C ARG A 616 -19.34 14.89 -9.23
N PHE A 617 -18.96 15.32 -8.02
CA PHE A 617 -19.84 16.07 -7.13
C PHE A 617 -19.76 17.59 -7.38
N PRO A 618 -20.88 18.34 -7.29
CA PRO A 618 -20.95 19.74 -7.71
C PRO A 618 -20.08 20.70 -6.88
N VAL A 619 -19.73 21.83 -7.47
CA VAL A 619 -18.98 22.92 -6.81
C VAL A 619 -19.94 23.80 -6.00
N CYS A 620 -19.78 23.87 -4.68
CA CYS A 620 -20.67 24.61 -3.76
C CYS A 620 -20.43 26.14 -3.70
N THR A 621 -20.19 26.82 -4.83
CA THR A 621 -19.84 28.25 -4.85
C THR A 621 -20.74 29.08 -5.76
N GLY A 622 -21.02 30.33 -5.37
CA GLY A 622 -21.83 31.27 -6.16
C GLY A 622 -23.24 30.74 -6.42
N ALA A 623 -23.72 30.86 -7.66
CA ALA A 623 -25.06 30.43 -8.07
C ALA A 623 -25.33 28.92 -7.95
N ASN A 624 -24.29 28.10 -7.72
CA ASN A 624 -24.41 26.65 -7.50
C ASN A 624 -24.62 26.28 -6.02
N SER A 625 -24.60 27.26 -5.11
CA SER A 625 -24.93 27.08 -3.70
C SER A 625 -26.21 27.84 -3.36
N THR A 626 -27.03 27.29 -2.47
CA THR A 626 -28.31 27.91 -2.08
C THR A 626 -28.64 27.56 -0.64
N THR A 627 -28.92 28.55 0.21
CA THR A 627 -29.22 28.33 1.62
C THR A 627 -30.73 28.24 1.86
N LEU A 628 -31.20 27.18 2.53
CA LEU A 628 -32.59 27.04 2.93
C LEU A 628 -32.86 27.84 4.22
N THR A 629 -33.27 29.09 4.06
CA THR A 629 -33.61 30.01 5.15
C THR A 629 -35.10 29.96 5.52
N GLY A 630 -35.45 30.49 6.70
CA GLY A 630 -36.85 30.68 7.12
C GLY A 630 -37.44 29.56 7.97
N PHE A 631 -36.69 28.49 8.20
CA PHE A 631 -37.09 27.37 9.06
C PHE A 631 -36.24 27.29 10.33
N ASN A 632 -36.87 26.96 11.46
CA ASN A 632 -36.20 26.76 12.75
C ASN A 632 -36.86 25.64 13.58
N ALA A 633 -36.45 25.53 14.86
CA ALA A 633 -36.75 24.40 15.73
C ALA A 633 -38.22 23.95 15.73
N GLN A 634 -38.44 22.66 15.47
CA GLN A 634 -39.71 21.94 15.63
C GLN A 634 -40.86 22.37 14.69
N GLN A 635 -40.60 23.22 13.69
CA GLN A 635 -41.64 23.61 12.73
C GLN A 635 -42.12 22.45 11.85
N THR A 636 -43.44 22.31 11.72
CA THR A 636 -44.09 21.35 10.81
C THR A 636 -43.88 21.74 9.35
N GLY A 637 -43.85 20.75 8.45
CA GLY A 637 -43.70 20.98 7.01
C GLY A 637 -42.27 21.22 6.50
N PHE A 638 -41.26 21.29 7.38
CA PHE A 638 -39.85 21.45 6.98
C PHE A 638 -39.40 20.38 5.96
N LEU A 639 -39.76 19.11 6.17
CA LEU A 639 -39.41 18.03 5.24
C LEU A 639 -39.90 18.29 3.80
N SER A 640 -41.13 18.79 3.65
CA SER A 640 -41.71 19.12 2.35
C SER A 640 -40.97 20.28 1.69
N ALA A 641 -40.59 21.30 2.48
CA ALA A 641 -39.80 22.43 2.00
C ALA A 641 -38.37 22.01 1.60
N LEU A 642 -37.73 21.12 2.37
CA LEU A 642 -36.43 20.54 2.08
C LEU A 642 -36.45 19.75 0.76
N ASN A 643 -37.39 18.81 0.61
CA ASN A 643 -37.52 18.03 -0.63
C ASN A 643 -37.88 18.91 -1.85
N SER A 644 -38.66 19.98 -1.65
CA SER A 644 -38.93 20.98 -2.71
C SER A 644 -37.69 21.78 -3.10
N ALA A 645 -36.88 22.20 -2.12
CA ALA A 645 -35.65 22.94 -2.35
C ALA A 645 -34.56 22.09 -3.01
N LEU A 646 -34.42 20.81 -2.61
CA LEU A 646 -33.55 19.83 -3.25
C LEU A 646 -33.93 19.63 -4.73
N ASN A 647 -35.20 19.38 -5.01
CA ASN A 647 -35.69 19.20 -6.39
C ASN A 647 -35.53 20.48 -7.24
N THR A 648 -35.72 21.66 -6.63
CA THR A 648 -35.45 22.95 -7.29
C THR A 648 -33.97 23.09 -7.64
N ARG A 649 -33.05 22.73 -6.72
CA ARG A 649 -31.61 22.77 -6.94
C ARG A 649 -31.15 21.79 -8.02
N SER A 650 -31.74 20.59 -8.07
CA SER A 650 -31.52 19.60 -9.14
C SER A 650 -32.01 20.12 -10.50
N SER A 651 -33.20 20.72 -10.54
CA SER A 651 -33.78 21.30 -11.77
C SER A 651 -32.94 22.48 -12.29
N ALA A 652 -32.30 23.23 -11.39
CA ALA A 652 -31.33 24.28 -11.70
C ALA A 652 -29.90 23.74 -11.99
N GLY A 653 -29.79 22.55 -12.59
CA GLY A 653 -28.53 21.94 -13.02
C GLY A 653 -27.70 21.25 -11.93
N GLY A 654 -28.28 21.01 -10.74
CA GLY A 654 -27.56 20.51 -9.57
C GLY A 654 -26.93 21.63 -8.74
N GLY A 655 -26.14 21.27 -7.73
CA GLY A 655 -25.51 22.21 -6.80
C GLY A 655 -25.53 21.71 -5.35
N CYS A 656 -25.35 22.64 -4.42
CA CYS A 656 -25.36 22.35 -2.98
C CYS A 656 -26.50 23.11 -2.28
N LEU A 657 -27.31 22.38 -1.50
CA LEU A 657 -28.33 22.97 -0.62
C LEU A 657 -27.75 23.05 0.79
N VAL A 658 -27.58 24.28 1.28
CA VAL A 658 -27.00 24.57 2.60
C VAL A 658 -28.12 24.74 3.62
N LEU A 659 -28.07 23.98 4.70
CA LEU A 659 -28.85 24.22 5.90
C LEU A 659 -28.01 25.04 6.88
N PRO A 660 -28.54 26.16 7.42
CA PRO A 660 -27.94 26.86 8.55
C PRO A 660 -27.89 25.98 9.81
N ASP A 661 -27.13 26.43 10.82
CA ASP A 661 -27.19 25.84 12.15
C ASP A 661 -28.59 26.05 12.75
N GLY A 662 -29.18 24.95 13.21
CA GLY A 662 -30.58 24.83 13.56
C GLY A 662 -30.97 23.37 13.76
N VAL A 663 -32.02 23.16 14.54
CA VAL A 663 -32.62 21.84 14.74
C VAL A 663 -33.85 21.74 13.84
N TYR A 664 -33.95 20.70 13.02
CA TYR A 664 -34.98 20.56 12.00
C TYR A 664 -35.73 19.23 12.14
N SER A 665 -37.06 19.26 12.06
CA SER A 665 -37.87 18.05 12.17
C SER A 665 -38.19 17.47 10.79
N LEU A 666 -37.79 16.22 10.57
CA LEU A 666 -38.13 15.42 9.39
C LEU A 666 -39.41 14.59 9.63
N THR A 667 -40.35 15.11 10.43
CA THR A 667 -41.61 14.43 10.74
C THR A 667 -42.57 14.50 9.55
N ALA A 668 -43.15 13.36 9.19
CA ALA A 668 -44.14 13.22 8.14
C ALA A 668 -45.43 12.56 8.66
N THR A 669 -46.57 12.96 8.08
CA THR A 669 -47.88 12.39 8.40
C THR A 669 -48.29 11.37 7.34
N GLY A 670 -48.45 10.10 7.73
CA GLY A 670 -49.19 9.10 6.94
C GLY A 670 -48.40 8.19 5.98
N SER A 671 -47.06 8.17 6.01
CA SER A 671 -46.27 7.22 5.21
C SER A 671 -44.94 6.82 5.87
N PRO A 672 -44.56 5.52 5.88
CA PRO A 672 -43.25 5.05 6.36
C PRO A 672 -42.09 5.30 5.37
N PHE A 673 -42.36 5.92 4.21
CA PHE A 673 -41.37 6.23 3.17
C PHE A 673 -41.04 7.72 3.07
N ALA A 674 -41.59 8.55 3.96
CA ALA A 674 -41.46 10.00 3.89
C ALA A 674 -40.18 10.50 4.59
N GLY A 675 -39.04 10.25 3.94
CA GLY A 675 -37.73 10.81 4.29
C GLY A 675 -37.27 11.92 3.34
N VAL A 676 -36.01 12.30 3.45
CA VAL A 676 -35.30 13.17 2.50
C VAL A 676 -35.08 12.40 1.21
N ASP A 677 -35.77 12.79 0.13
CA ASP A 677 -35.47 12.25 -1.20
C ASP A 677 -34.36 13.08 -1.84
N MET A 678 -33.20 12.46 -2.02
CA MET A 678 -32.02 13.09 -2.60
C MET A 678 -32.09 13.01 -4.13
N PRO A 679 -32.19 14.12 -4.87
CA PRO A 679 -32.21 14.11 -6.33
C PRO A 679 -30.79 14.06 -6.92
N ALA A 680 -30.71 13.94 -8.25
CA ALA A 680 -29.43 13.85 -8.95
C ALA A 680 -28.63 15.17 -8.92
N ASN A 681 -27.30 15.06 -8.85
CA ASN A 681 -26.34 16.16 -8.85
C ASN A 681 -26.53 17.18 -7.71
N VAL A 682 -27.09 16.76 -6.56
CA VAL A 682 -27.30 17.63 -5.39
C VAL A 682 -26.61 17.09 -4.13
N VAL A 683 -25.90 17.98 -3.43
CA VAL A 683 -25.35 17.73 -2.10
C VAL A 683 -26.18 18.49 -1.06
N LEU A 684 -26.65 17.77 -0.03
CA LEU A 684 -27.27 18.38 1.15
C LEU A 684 -26.16 18.58 2.19
N MET A 685 -25.97 19.82 2.64
CA MET A 685 -24.89 20.14 3.57
C MET A 685 -25.31 21.08 4.70
N GLY A 686 -24.69 20.93 5.87
CA GLY A 686 -24.84 21.87 6.98
C GLY A 686 -23.73 22.91 7.04
N THR A 687 -23.95 23.96 7.85
CA THR A 687 -22.89 24.88 8.25
C THR A 687 -21.97 24.28 9.31
N SER A 688 -22.47 23.38 10.16
CA SER A 688 -21.64 22.58 11.07
C SER A 688 -22.31 21.28 11.51
N THR A 689 -21.52 20.25 11.80
CA THR A 689 -22.03 19.02 12.44
C THR A 689 -22.67 19.30 13.81
N ALA A 690 -22.11 20.20 14.61
CA ALA A 690 -22.58 20.49 15.96
C ALA A 690 -23.88 21.32 15.99
N GLY A 691 -24.09 22.20 15.01
CA GLY A 691 -25.22 23.12 14.96
C GLY A 691 -26.33 22.72 13.98
N THR A 692 -26.00 22.09 12.85
CA THR A 692 -27.00 21.66 11.85
C THR A 692 -27.49 20.24 12.17
N ILE A 693 -28.69 20.12 12.75
CA ILE A 693 -29.20 18.86 13.30
C ILE A 693 -30.56 18.50 12.67
N LEU A 694 -30.60 17.39 11.91
CA LEU A 694 -31.81 16.77 11.39
C LEU A 694 -32.35 15.72 12.38
N GLN A 695 -33.59 15.88 12.83
CA GLN A 695 -34.25 14.98 13.79
C GLN A 695 -35.39 14.18 13.14
N TYR A 696 -35.46 12.88 13.41
CA TYR A 696 -36.46 11.99 12.83
C TYR A 696 -36.91 10.89 13.82
N GLY A 697 -38.01 10.20 13.53
CA GLY A 697 -38.55 9.13 14.39
C GLY A 697 -39.05 9.65 15.75
N GLY A 698 -40.05 10.54 15.75
CA GLY A 698 -40.65 11.06 16.99
C GLY A 698 -41.33 9.96 17.83
N ALA A 699 -41.50 10.22 19.13
CA ALA A 699 -42.14 9.29 20.07
C ALA A 699 -43.54 8.87 19.58
N GLY A 700 -43.78 7.56 19.47
CA GLY A 700 -45.04 6.99 18.98
C GLY A 700 -45.25 7.05 17.45
N THR A 701 -44.30 7.55 16.67
CA THR A 701 -44.41 7.61 15.20
C THR A 701 -43.82 6.37 14.51
N SER A 702 -44.34 6.04 13.33
CA SER A 702 -43.80 4.97 12.48
C SER A 702 -42.39 5.31 12.00
N ILE A 703 -41.43 4.45 12.35
CA ILE A 703 -40.04 4.60 11.92
C ILE A 703 -39.95 4.46 10.39
N SER A 704 -39.30 5.44 9.75
CA SER A 704 -39.22 5.60 8.28
C SER A 704 -37.77 5.64 7.82
N LYS A 705 -37.49 5.23 6.57
CA LYS A 705 -36.20 5.49 5.90
C LYS A 705 -36.01 7.01 5.79
N VAL A 706 -34.98 7.59 6.42
CA VAL A 706 -34.82 9.06 6.52
C VAL A 706 -34.06 9.71 5.37
N VAL A 707 -33.23 8.93 4.66
CA VAL A 707 -32.55 9.37 3.42
C VAL A 707 -32.80 8.32 2.34
N TYR A 708 -33.20 8.76 1.16
CA TYR A 708 -33.48 7.91 0.00
C TYR A 708 -32.78 8.45 -1.25
N PHE A 709 -32.19 7.54 -2.03
CA PHE A 709 -31.56 7.83 -3.32
C PHE A 709 -31.66 6.58 -4.20
N ASP A 710 -32.51 6.63 -5.24
CA ASP A 710 -32.78 5.47 -6.12
C ASP A 710 -31.88 5.39 -7.36
N GLY A 711 -31.99 4.29 -8.09
CA GLY A 711 -31.12 3.93 -9.21
C GLY A 711 -31.32 4.72 -10.50
N SER A 712 -32.36 5.56 -10.58
CA SER A 712 -32.50 6.52 -11.69
C SER A 712 -31.63 7.76 -11.51
N LYS A 713 -31.15 8.03 -10.28
CA LYS A 713 -30.42 9.24 -9.90
C LYS A 713 -28.90 9.02 -9.94
N SER A 714 -28.16 10.10 -10.16
CA SER A 714 -26.69 10.12 -10.21
C SER A 714 -26.10 11.23 -9.36
N ASN A 715 -24.97 10.96 -8.71
CA ASN A 715 -24.15 11.90 -7.93
C ASN A 715 -24.92 12.70 -6.84
N ALA A 716 -25.05 12.16 -5.63
CA ALA A 716 -25.53 12.93 -4.48
C ALA A 716 -24.64 12.75 -3.24
N GLY A 717 -24.89 13.53 -2.18
CA GLY A 717 -24.19 13.30 -0.93
C GLY A 717 -24.68 14.13 0.26
N LEU A 718 -24.17 13.75 1.43
CA LEU A 718 -24.40 14.40 2.73
C LEU A 718 -23.09 14.95 3.28
N TYR A 719 -23.08 16.20 3.74
CA TYR A 719 -21.86 16.87 4.19
C TYR A 719 -22.05 17.75 5.44
N ASN A 720 -21.14 17.65 6.42
CA ASN A 720 -21.01 18.61 7.53
C ASN A 720 -22.33 18.87 8.31
N LEU A 721 -23.04 17.81 8.68
CA LEU A 721 -24.33 17.87 9.41
C LEU A 721 -24.53 16.68 10.35
N THR A 722 -25.55 16.76 11.21
CA THR A 722 -25.98 15.67 12.09
C THR A 722 -27.35 15.12 11.70
N LEU A 723 -27.54 13.79 11.76
CA LEU A 723 -28.84 13.13 11.77
C LEU A 723 -29.04 12.36 13.08
N THR A 724 -30.21 12.53 13.71
CA THR A 724 -30.54 11.90 15.00
C THR A 724 -31.94 11.27 14.98
N ASN A 725 -31.99 9.95 15.10
CA ASN A 725 -33.21 9.22 15.43
C ASN A 725 -33.59 9.48 16.90
N LEU A 726 -34.82 9.91 17.14
CA LEU A 726 -35.38 10.14 18.48
C LEU A 726 -36.19 8.94 19.01
N SER A 727 -36.37 7.89 18.21
CA SER A 727 -37.23 6.76 18.56
C SER A 727 -36.53 5.75 19.47
N THR A 728 -37.25 5.33 20.50
CA THR A 728 -36.83 4.31 21.47
C THR A 728 -37.19 2.87 21.04
N ALA A 729 -38.01 2.73 19.99
CA ALA A 729 -38.44 1.45 19.42
C ALA A 729 -37.45 0.91 18.37
N THR A 730 -37.43 -0.41 18.21
CA THR A 730 -36.69 -1.12 17.15
C THR A 730 -37.38 -0.97 15.80
N SER A 731 -36.64 -1.13 14.70
CA SER A 731 -37.21 -1.17 13.35
C SER A 731 -36.37 -1.99 12.37
N GLY A 732 -37.07 -2.68 11.46
CA GLY A 732 -36.46 -3.34 10.30
C GLY A 732 -36.38 -2.48 9.05
N PHE A 733 -36.80 -1.21 9.12
CA PHE A 733 -36.46 -0.24 8.08
C PHE A 733 -35.04 0.29 8.35
N SER A 734 -34.18 0.14 7.34
CA SER A 734 -32.86 0.75 7.30
C SER A 734 -32.95 2.26 7.46
N ALA A 735 -32.01 2.86 8.21
CA ALA A 735 -31.98 4.29 8.51
C ALA A 735 -32.03 5.15 7.22
N GLY A 736 -31.48 4.65 6.12
CA GLY A 736 -31.71 5.16 4.77
C GLY A 736 -31.29 4.15 3.72
N LEU A 737 -31.53 4.47 2.44
CA LEU A 737 -31.25 3.60 1.30
C LEU A 737 -30.67 4.40 0.13
N VAL A 738 -29.45 4.03 -0.26
CA VAL A 738 -28.83 4.34 -1.55
C VAL A 738 -28.89 3.07 -2.40
N ASN A 739 -29.60 3.15 -3.53
CA ASN A 739 -29.75 2.10 -4.52
C ASN A 739 -29.24 2.59 -5.88
N GLY A 740 -28.03 3.16 -5.95
CA GLY A 740 -27.62 4.04 -7.06
C GLY A 740 -26.12 4.19 -7.30
N GLN A 741 -25.77 4.91 -8.36
CA GLN A 741 -24.47 4.76 -9.05
C GLN A 741 -23.29 5.58 -8.50
N THR A 742 -23.53 6.59 -7.64
CA THR A 742 -22.47 7.42 -7.01
C THR A 742 -23.05 8.21 -5.84
N PHE A 743 -22.52 8.03 -4.61
CA PHE A 743 -22.97 8.74 -3.41
C PHE A 743 -21.84 8.98 -2.40
N PHE A 744 -21.86 10.07 -1.63
CA PHE A 744 -20.94 10.26 -0.51
C PHE A 744 -21.59 10.70 0.81
N ILE A 745 -20.93 10.34 1.91
CA ILE A 745 -21.19 10.86 3.26
C ILE A 745 -19.84 11.34 3.79
N LYS A 746 -19.68 12.64 4.09
CA LYS A 746 -18.43 13.16 4.67
C LYS A 746 -18.68 14.13 5.83
N ASP A 747 -17.88 13.98 6.88
CA ASP A 747 -17.98 14.78 8.11
C ASP A 747 -19.44 14.82 8.63
N VAL A 748 -20.11 13.67 8.70
CA VAL A 748 -21.49 13.53 9.19
C VAL A 748 -21.51 12.79 10.53
N VAL A 749 -22.36 13.22 11.46
CA VAL A 749 -22.68 12.45 12.67
C VAL A 749 -24.09 11.87 12.52
N TRP A 750 -24.22 10.55 12.49
CA TRP A 750 -25.51 9.88 12.35
C TRP A 750 -25.77 8.96 13.54
N ASN A 751 -26.65 9.39 14.45
CA ASN A 751 -27.24 8.52 15.45
C ASN A 751 -28.50 7.87 14.86
N GLN A 752 -28.40 6.60 14.50
CA GLN A 752 -29.47 5.80 13.90
C GLN A 752 -30.47 5.27 14.94
N GLY A 753 -30.17 5.41 16.25
CA GLY A 753 -30.96 4.77 17.31
C GLY A 753 -31.05 3.26 17.09
N LYS A 754 -32.23 2.65 17.32
CA LYS A 754 -32.44 1.20 17.15
C LYS A 754 -33.01 0.81 15.77
N GLN A 755 -32.57 1.49 14.71
CA GLN A 755 -32.93 1.15 13.31
C GLN A 755 -31.98 0.09 12.74
N ASP A 756 -32.36 -0.52 11.61
CA ASP A 756 -31.38 -1.18 10.74
C ASP A 756 -30.46 -0.10 10.12
N GLY A 757 -29.28 -0.50 9.63
CA GLY A 757 -28.22 0.41 9.19
C GLY A 757 -28.57 1.29 8.00
N PHE A 758 -27.60 2.10 7.56
CA PHE A 758 -27.70 2.75 6.25
C PHE A 758 -27.39 1.75 5.15
N GLU A 759 -28.29 1.62 4.17
CA GLU A 759 -28.27 0.56 3.17
C GLU A 759 -27.69 1.04 1.83
N PHE A 760 -26.60 0.44 1.38
CA PHE A 760 -26.08 0.53 0.01
C PHE A 760 -26.46 -0.75 -0.73
N ASN A 761 -27.31 -0.65 -1.75
CA ASN A 761 -27.88 -1.80 -2.45
C ASN A 761 -27.60 -1.67 -3.96
N ASN A 762 -27.06 -2.70 -4.62
CA ASN A 762 -26.70 -2.73 -6.05
C ASN A 762 -25.94 -1.46 -6.56
N SER A 763 -25.19 -0.83 -5.66
CA SER A 763 -24.71 0.54 -5.84
C SER A 763 -23.30 0.62 -6.42
N SER A 764 -22.83 1.81 -6.74
CA SER A 764 -21.42 2.03 -7.06
C SER A 764 -20.87 3.37 -6.59
N ARG A 765 -19.54 3.51 -6.59
CA ARG A 765 -18.81 4.75 -6.30
C ARG A 765 -19.29 5.39 -5.00
N ILE A 766 -19.18 4.63 -3.92
CA ILE A 766 -19.64 5.01 -2.59
C ILE A 766 -18.43 5.38 -1.74
N ILE A 767 -18.49 6.54 -1.06
CA ILE A 767 -17.51 6.88 -0.03
C ILE A 767 -18.16 7.44 1.25
N VAL A 768 -17.84 6.81 2.38
CA VAL A 768 -18.14 7.31 3.73
C VAL A 768 -16.81 7.75 4.36
N LYS A 769 -16.69 9.03 4.73
CA LYS A 769 -15.41 9.61 5.18
C LYS A 769 -15.55 10.45 6.44
N ASN A 770 -14.58 10.35 7.35
CA ASN A 770 -14.43 11.20 8.54
C ASN A 770 -15.71 11.30 9.41
N SER A 771 -16.60 10.31 9.32
CA SER A 771 -17.95 10.41 9.88
C SER A 771 -18.04 9.67 11.22
N THR A 772 -19.11 9.91 11.99
CA THR A 772 -19.43 9.12 13.18
C THR A 772 -20.81 8.51 13.01
N LEU A 773 -20.87 7.18 12.94
CA LEU A 773 -22.12 6.42 12.88
C LEU A 773 -22.36 5.75 14.24
N VAL A 774 -23.57 5.82 14.76
CA VAL A 774 -23.97 5.19 16.03
C VAL A 774 -25.25 4.39 15.82
N ASN A 775 -25.22 3.10 16.15
CA ASN A 775 -26.37 2.19 16.06
C ASN A 775 -26.59 1.50 17.42
N GLY A 776 -27.85 1.48 17.88
CA GLY A 776 -28.27 0.92 19.17
C GLY A 776 -28.63 -0.57 19.11
N PRO A 777 -29.02 -1.19 20.24
CA PRO A 777 -29.52 -2.57 20.24
C PRO A 777 -30.76 -2.71 19.35
N ASN A 778 -30.61 -3.45 18.25
CA ASN A 778 -31.68 -3.79 17.32
C ASN A 778 -31.61 -5.27 16.94
N THR A 779 -32.75 -5.96 16.98
CA THR A 779 -32.89 -7.41 16.74
C THR A 779 -32.88 -7.78 15.25
N ILE A 780 -32.34 -6.90 14.39
CA ILE A 780 -32.41 -6.99 12.92
C ILE A 780 -31.00 -6.85 12.27
N LEU A 781 -29.95 -6.84 13.09
CA LEU A 781 -28.70 -7.58 12.81
C LEU A 781 -28.01 -7.34 11.44
N HIS A 782 -27.91 -6.10 10.93
CA HIS A 782 -26.97 -5.75 9.85
C HIS A 782 -26.06 -4.53 10.16
N GLY A 783 -26.13 -3.99 11.39
CA GLY A 783 -25.21 -2.96 11.89
C GLY A 783 -25.49 -1.55 11.40
N ALA A 784 -24.45 -0.69 11.34
CA ALA A 784 -24.60 0.72 10.95
C ALA A 784 -24.50 0.97 9.45
N ILE A 785 -23.78 0.12 8.71
CA ILE A 785 -23.73 0.13 7.24
C ILE A 785 -24.06 -1.28 6.74
N ARG A 786 -25.14 -1.39 5.97
CA ARG A 786 -25.49 -2.60 5.23
C ARG A 786 -25.14 -2.40 3.76
N ASN A 787 -24.38 -3.33 3.18
CA ASN A 787 -23.96 -3.30 1.78
C ASN A 787 -24.33 -4.64 1.12
N ALA A 788 -25.15 -4.55 0.07
CA ALA A 788 -25.44 -5.66 -0.83
C ALA A 788 -25.03 -5.27 -2.27
N SER A 789 -24.13 -6.05 -2.87
CA SER A 789 -23.72 -5.93 -4.28
C SER A 789 -23.10 -4.58 -4.70
N THR A 790 -22.55 -3.79 -3.76
CA THR A 790 -21.92 -2.50 -4.11
C THR A 790 -20.52 -2.68 -4.71
N ASN A 791 -20.23 -1.93 -5.78
CA ASN A 791 -18.92 -1.91 -6.43
C ASN A 791 -18.20 -0.59 -6.16
N TYR A 792 -16.96 -0.62 -5.65
CA TYR A 792 -16.16 0.54 -5.24
C TYR A 792 -16.79 1.27 -4.03
N LEU A 793 -16.76 0.58 -2.88
CA LEU A 793 -17.10 1.15 -1.57
C LEU A 793 -15.81 1.53 -0.83
N SER A 794 -15.71 2.77 -0.37
CA SER A 794 -14.66 3.23 0.54
C SER A 794 -15.24 3.73 1.86
N VAL A 795 -14.76 3.23 3.00
CA VAL A 795 -15.05 3.76 4.33
C VAL A 795 -13.72 4.17 4.96
N ILE A 796 -13.54 5.47 5.20
CA ILE A 796 -12.23 6.04 5.53
C ILE A 796 -12.31 6.96 6.75
N GLY A 797 -11.44 6.77 7.74
CA GLY A 797 -11.34 7.66 8.91
C GLY A 797 -12.63 7.80 9.74
N THR A 798 -13.54 6.83 9.61
CA THR A 798 -14.89 6.88 10.16
C THR A 798 -14.95 6.10 11.48
N THR A 799 -15.63 6.65 12.47
CA THR A 799 -15.92 5.94 13.72
C THR A 799 -17.31 5.34 13.66
N ILE A 800 -17.42 4.03 13.87
CA ILE A 800 -18.69 3.32 13.92
C ILE A 800 -18.82 2.72 15.33
N ARG A 801 -19.88 3.11 16.05
CA ARG A 801 -20.19 2.60 17.40
C ARG A 801 -21.50 1.82 17.37
N CYS A 802 -21.44 0.53 17.67
CA CYS A 802 -22.57 -0.38 17.61
C CYS A 802 -22.52 -1.37 18.77
N MET A 803 -23.66 -1.93 19.15
CA MET A 803 -23.69 -3.03 20.14
C MET A 803 -23.45 -4.39 19.49
N THR A 804 -24.05 -4.61 18.31
CA THR A 804 -23.94 -5.83 17.49
C THR A 804 -22.97 -5.60 16.34
N MET A 805 -23.45 -5.54 15.09
CA MET A 805 -22.61 -5.40 13.89
C MET A 805 -22.26 -3.95 13.54
N HIS A 806 -21.21 -3.74 12.76
CA HIS A 806 -20.77 -2.41 12.27
C HIS A 806 -20.94 -2.26 10.77
N ILE A 807 -20.42 -3.20 9.97
CA ILE A 807 -20.55 -3.24 8.51
C ILE A 807 -20.88 -4.66 8.06
N TYR A 808 -22.03 -4.83 7.40
CA TYR A 808 -22.34 -6.02 6.62
C TYR A 808 -22.03 -5.76 5.14
N ALA A 809 -21.19 -6.56 4.48
CA ALA A 809 -20.96 -6.49 3.04
C ALA A 809 -21.07 -7.87 2.39
N ASP A 810 -22.07 -8.04 1.51
CA ASP A 810 -22.26 -9.24 0.68
C ASP A 810 -22.12 -8.91 -0.82
N LYS A 811 -21.51 -9.81 -1.59
CA LYS A 811 -21.35 -9.76 -3.07
C LYS A 811 -20.67 -8.49 -3.61
N ALA A 812 -19.96 -7.76 -2.76
CA ALA A 812 -19.36 -6.48 -3.09
C ALA A 812 -18.00 -6.62 -3.82
N LYS A 813 -17.60 -5.59 -4.57
CA LYS A 813 -16.26 -5.52 -5.18
C LYS A 813 -15.53 -4.25 -4.82
N ASN A 814 -14.20 -4.33 -4.71
CA ASN A 814 -13.30 -3.20 -4.46
C ASN A 814 -13.71 -2.44 -3.18
N VAL A 815 -13.73 -3.15 -2.04
CA VAL A 815 -14.15 -2.63 -0.73
C VAL A 815 -12.93 -2.19 0.07
N PHE A 816 -12.79 -0.90 0.32
CA PHE A 816 -11.66 -0.28 1.04
C PHE A 816 -12.12 0.22 2.40
N LEU A 817 -11.66 -0.39 3.49
CA LEU A 817 -11.94 0.03 4.86
C LEU A 817 -10.62 0.52 5.48
N GLU A 818 -10.40 1.84 5.54
CA GLU A 818 -9.11 2.43 5.92
C GLU A 818 -9.18 3.38 7.14
N ASN A 819 -8.35 3.14 8.16
CA ASN A 819 -8.18 4.02 9.33
C ASN A 819 -9.46 4.26 10.15
N ASN A 820 -10.41 3.31 10.16
CA ASN A 820 -11.68 3.42 10.87
C ASN A 820 -11.57 2.93 12.33
N VAL A 821 -12.56 3.27 13.14
CA VAL A 821 -12.70 2.77 14.52
C VAL A 821 -14.01 1.99 14.63
N PHE A 822 -13.94 0.68 14.89
CA PHE A 822 -15.07 -0.22 15.07
C PHE A 822 -15.25 -0.52 16.56
N ASP A 823 -16.06 0.31 17.21
CA ASP A 823 -16.27 0.36 18.66
C ASP A 823 -17.48 -0.51 19.05
N ARG A 824 -17.27 -1.61 19.78
CA ARG A 824 -18.37 -2.35 20.42
C ARG A 824 -18.56 -1.81 21.82
N ASP A 825 -19.40 -0.78 21.95
CA ASP A 825 -19.61 -0.03 23.18
C ASP A 825 -20.79 -0.61 23.97
N LEU A 826 -20.49 -1.32 25.05
CA LEU A 826 -21.47 -2.04 25.87
C LEU A 826 -22.25 -1.12 26.83
N SER A 827 -21.99 0.20 26.82
CA SER A 827 -22.89 1.18 27.45
C SER A 827 -24.14 1.46 26.61
N ILE A 828 -24.12 1.13 25.31
CA ILE A 828 -25.24 1.33 24.37
C ILE A 828 -26.36 0.29 24.61
N GLY A 829 -26.03 -0.89 25.14
CA GLY A 829 -27.00 -1.93 25.48
C GLY A 829 -26.35 -3.23 25.99
N LYS A 830 -27.19 -4.18 26.41
CA LYS A 830 -26.75 -5.54 26.77
C LYS A 830 -26.87 -6.48 25.58
N ILE A 831 -25.80 -7.25 25.32
CA ILE A 831 -25.82 -8.42 24.43
C ILE A 831 -26.61 -9.55 25.09
N ASN A 832 -27.49 -10.17 24.31
CA ASN A 832 -28.18 -11.42 24.63
C ASN A 832 -27.47 -12.59 23.95
N THR A 833 -27.70 -13.83 24.39
CA THR A 833 -27.04 -15.03 23.84
C THR A 833 -27.58 -15.49 22.47
N THR A 834 -28.27 -14.59 21.77
CA THR A 834 -28.94 -14.82 20.47
C THR A 834 -28.80 -13.58 19.56
N ASP A 835 -27.89 -12.65 19.88
CA ASP A 835 -27.65 -11.46 19.08
C ASP A 835 -26.37 -11.67 18.26
N ASP A 836 -26.45 -11.68 16.92
CA ASP A 836 -25.28 -11.74 16.04
C ASP A 836 -24.34 -10.56 16.33
N VAL A 837 -23.11 -10.83 16.76
CA VAL A 837 -22.17 -9.83 17.28
C VAL A 837 -20.90 -9.63 16.45
N HIS A 838 -20.83 -10.19 15.23
CA HIS A 838 -19.71 -9.96 14.30
C HIS A 838 -19.62 -8.49 13.87
N LYS A 839 -18.42 -7.89 13.77
CA LYS A 839 -18.27 -6.45 13.45
C LYS A 839 -18.30 -6.13 11.96
N VAL A 840 -17.40 -6.74 11.19
CA VAL A 840 -17.22 -6.50 9.75
C VAL A 840 -17.35 -7.82 9.02
N ILE A 841 -18.41 -7.95 8.23
CA ILE A 841 -18.73 -9.14 7.44
C ILE A 841 -18.41 -8.84 5.98
N ILE A 842 -17.70 -9.76 5.30
CA ILE A 842 -17.22 -9.61 3.92
C ILE A 842 -17.50 -10.87 3.09
N ASN A 843 -18.78 -11.24 2.96
CA ASN A 843 -19.20 -12.45 2.26
C ASN A 843 -19.25 -12.23 0.75
N ASN A 844 -18.76 -13.19 -0.04
CA ASN A 844 -18.68 -13.10 -1.50
C ASN A 844 -17.94 -11.85 -2.04
N VAL A 845 -16.97 -11.30 -1.27
CA VAL A 845 -16.31 -10.02 -1.59
C VAL A 845 -15.03 -10.20 -2.40
N LYS A 846 -14.87 -9.37 -3.44
CA LYS A 846 -13.69 -9.36 -4.33
C LYS A 846 -12.87 -8.08 -4.19
N GLY A 847 -11.55 -8.19 -4.11
CA GLY A 847 -10.64 -7.04 -4.06
C GLY A 847 -10.76 -6.19 -2.79
N ALA A 848 -11.02 -6.82 -1.64
CA ALA A 848 -11.11 -6.11 -0.35
C ALA A 848 -9.73 -5.61 0.13
N TYR A 849 -9.70 -4.46 0.79
CA TYR A 849 -8.55 -3.91 1.48
C TYR A 849 -9.00 -3.31 2.83
N ILE A 850 -8.74 -4.03 3.91
CA ILE A 850 -9.12 -3.65 5.27
C ILE A 850 -7.83 -3.32 6.03
N ALA A 851 -7.55 -2.03 6.23
CA ALA A 851 -6.27 -1.62 6.79
C ALA A 851 -6.28 -0.48 7.81
N ARG A 852 -5.36 -0.55 8.78
CA ARG A 852 -5.13 0.47 9.83
C ARG A 852 -6.36 0.75 10.70
N ASN A 853 -7.34 -0.16 10.73
CA ASN A 853 -8.55 0.02 11.53
C ASN A 853 -8.32 -0.44 12.99
N ALA A 854 -9.01 0.21 13.93
CA ALA A 854 -9.04 -0.17 15.33
C ALA A 854 -10.38 -0.84 15.68
N PHE A 855 -10.35 -2.16 15.86
CA PHE A 855 -11.46 -2.94 16.39
C PHE A 855 -11.30 -3.01 17.90
N LYS A 856 -12.27 -2.50 18.67
CA LYS A 856 -12.19 -2.49 20.14
C LYS A 856 -13.52 -2.74 20.81
N THR A 857 -13.49 -3.42 21.96
CA THR A 857 -14.66 -3.69 22.79
C THR A 857 -14.55 -2.89 24.08
N THR A 858 -15.50 -1.97 24.32
CA THR A 858 -15.44 -0.96 25.37
C THR A 858 -16.63 -1.00 26.31
N ASN A 859 -16.45 -0.45 27.52
CA ASN A 859 -17.46 -0.32 28.57
C ASN A 859 -18.06 -1.65 29.07
N GLY A 860 -17.39 -2.79 28.84
CA GLY A 860 -17.75 -4.11 29.36
C GLY A 860 -16.91 -5.23 28.74
N THR A 861 -17.39 -6.46 28.86
CA THR A 861 -16.86 -7.65 28.17
C THR A 861 -17.97 -8.36 27.38
N VAL A 862 -17.62 -8.91 26.22
CA VAL A 862 -18.53 -9.77 25.44
C VAL A 862 -18.43 -11.21 25.96
N PRO A 863 -19.54 -11.95 26.11
CA PRO A 863 -19.48 -13.38 26.44
C PRO A 863 -18.73 -14.15 25.34
N ARG A 864 -17.56 -14.73 25.64
CA ARG A 864 -16.72 -15.43 24.65
C ARG A 864 -17.11 -16.90 24.40
N ASN A 865 -18.30 -17.32 24.84
CA ASN A 865 -18.84 -18.67 24.69
C ASN A 865 -20.08 -18.72 23.78
N LEU A 866 -20.27 -17.69 22.95
CA LEU A 866 -21.30 -17.63 21.91
C LEU A 866 -20.78 -18.26 20.61
N ASN A 867 -21.68 -18.53 19.67
CA ASN A 867 -21.31 -18.97 18.31
C ASN A 867 -20.74 -17.82 17.46
N ASP A 868 -20.65 -16.62 18.04
CA ASP A 868 -20.52 -15.35 17.33
C ASP A 868 -19.62 -14.40 18.12
N GLY A 869 -18.93 -13.49 17.43
CA GLY A 869 -18.15 -12.42 18.08
C GLY A 869 -17.02 -11.82 17.27
N GLU A 870 -16.86 -12.26 16.03
CA GLU A 870 -15.78 -12.01 15.09
C GLU A 870 -15.60 -10.52 14.83
N ALA A 871 -14.37 -10.03 14.96
CA ALA A 871 -14.05 -8.66 14.53
C ALA A 871 -14.00 -8.54 13.00
N ILE A 872 -13.58 -9.60 12.28
CA ILE A 872 -13.81 -9.74 10.83
C ILE A 872 -14.27 -11.17 10.54
N LEU A 873 -15.41 -11.29 9.86
CA LEU A 873 -15.97 -12.55 9.36
C LEU A 873 -16.01 -12.54 7.82
N ALA A 874 -15.61 -13.64 7.20
CA ALA A 874 -16.14 -14.03 5.91
C ALA A 874 -16.78 -15.41 6.05
N GLU A 875 -18.07 -15.51 5.78
CA GLU A 875 -18.81 -16.77 5.77
C GLU A 875 -19.28 -17.12 4.35
N GLN A 876 -19.37 -18.42 4.06
CA GLN A 876 -20.18 -18.91 2.95
C GLN A 876 -21.12 -20.04 3.42
N PRO A 877 -22.42 -19.74 3.65
CA PRO A 877 -23.43 -20.74 3.97
C PRO A 877 -23.72 -21.61 2.74
N THR A 878 -24.52 -22.67 2.94
CA THR A 878 -24.86 -23.63 1.88
C THR A 878 -25.54 -22.95 0.69
N ASN A 879 -24.92 -23.10 -0.48
CA ASN A 879 -25.27 -22.37 -1.72
C ASN A 879 -25.77 -23.36 -2.79
N PRO A 880 -26.91 -23.09 -3.46
CA PRO A 880 -27.51 -24.00 -4.44
C PRO A 880 -26.64 -24.32 -5.66
N ASP A 881 -25.66 -23.48 -6.00
CA ASP A 881 -24.69 -23.76 -7.07
C ASP A 881 -23.64 -24.82 -6.69
N PHE A 882 -23.50 -25.16 -5.40
CA PHE A 882 -22.45 -26.07 -4.95
C PHE A 882 -22.72 -27.53 -5.34
N ASP A 883 -21.68 -28.18 -5.86
CA ASP A 883 -21.63 -29.59 -6.24
C ASP A 883 -20.18 -30.04 -6.47
N GLN A 884 -19.94 -31.33 -6.70
CA GLN A 884 -18.64 -31.90 -7.06
C GLN A 884 -18.82 -33.21 -7.83
N GLY A 885 -17.84 -33.68 -8.58
CA GLY A 885 -17.95 -34.96 -9.28
C GLY A 885 -16.64 -35.47 -9.86
N THR A 886 -16.76 -36.43 -10.76
CA THR A 886 -15.65 -36.98 -11.55
C THR A 886 -15.87 -36.62 -13.01
N VAL A 887 -14.85 -36.09 -13.67
CA VAL A 887 -14.94 -35.72 -15.09
C VAL A 887 -15.17 -36.98 -15.91
N GLY A 888 -16.26 -37.04 -16.68
CA GLY A 888 -16.50 -38.11 -17.66
C GLY A 888 -15.74 -37.87 -18.96
N SER A 889 -15.72 -36.62 -19.43
CA SER A 889 -14.86 -36.14 -20.52
C SER A 889 -14.74 -34.62 -20.50
N ALA A 890 -13.77 -34.05 -21.21
CA ALA A 890 -13.62 -32.61 -21.37
C ALA A 890 -13.09 -32.24 -22.76
N THR A 891 -13.28 -30.99 -23.15
CA THR A 891 -12.59 -30.36 -24.29
C THR A 891 -11.67 -29.26 -23.76
N THR A 892 -11.11 -28.41 -24.62
CA THR A 892 -10.41 -27.21 -24.16
C THR A 892 -11.32 -26.23 -23.43
N THR A 893 -12.63 -26.17 -23.71
CA THR A 893 -13.56 -25.17 -23.15
C THR A 893 -14.84 -25.75 -22.54
N THR A 894 -14.94 -27.08 -22.37
CA THR A 894 -16.06 -27.75 -21.70
C THR A 894 -15.61 -28.86 -20.77
N LEU A 895 -16.46 -29.20 -19.79
CA LEU A 895 -16.32 -30.34 -18.88
C LEU A 895 -17.67 -31.07 -18.82
N THR A 896 -17.67 -32.38 -18.99
CA THR A 896 -18.87 -33.23 -19.03
C THR A 896 -18.84 -34.25 -17.89
N ASP A 897 -19.92 -34.30 -17.11
CA ASP A 897 -20.22 -35.40 -16.19
C ASP A 897 -21.64 -35.89 -16.47
N ALA A 898 -21.74 -37.10 -17.06
CA ALA A 898 -23.00 -37.70 -17.46
C ALA A 898 -23.84 -38.24 -16.28
N THR A 899 -23.29 -38.23 -15.05
CA THR A 899 -24.02 -38.61 -13.82
C THR A 899 -24.83 -37.45 -13.22
N LYS A 900 -24.73 -36.25 -13.79
CA LYS A 900 -25.29 -35.00 -13.25
C LYS A 900 -26.63 -34.59 -13.84
N ALA A 901 -27.29 -33.72 -13.07
CA ALA A 901 -28.58 -33.12 -13.40
C ALA A 901 -28.61 -31.66 -12.92
N TRP A 902 -27.66 -30.85 -13.40
CA TRP A 902 -27.55 -29.44 -13.02
C TRP A 902 -28.71 -28.57 -13.53
N PRO A 903 -29.15 -27.54 -12.77
CA PRO A 903 -30.03 -26.50 -13.30
C PRO A 903 -29.36 -25.73 -14.44
N THR A 904 -30.12 -25.28 -15.44
CA THR A 904 -29.58 -24.48 -16.56
C THR A 904 -29.27 -23.02 -16.19
N THR A 905 -29.80 -22.53 -15.07
CA THR A 905 -29.52 -21.22 -14.48
C THR A 905 -28.46 -21.31 -13.38
N PHE A 906 -27.84 -20.18 -13.04
CA PHE A 906 -26.99 -20.01 -11.85
C PHE A 906 -27.69 -19.12 -10.83
N ASP A 907 -27.35 -19.27 -9.55
CA ASP A 907 -27.82 -18.39 -8.48
C ASP A 907 -26.78 -17.31 -8.14
N GLN A 908 -25.51 -17.54 -8.49
CA GLN A 908 -24.42 -16.57 -8.38
C GLN A 908 -23.50 -16.63 -9.62
N ALA A 909 -22.18 -16.66 -9.45
CA ALA A 909 -21.18 -16.63 -10.53
C ALA A 909 -20.15 -17.76 -10.35
N PRO A 910 -20.57 -19.03 -10.45
CA PRO A 910 -19.78 -20.16 -9.98
C PRO A 910 -18.55 -20.44 -10.84
N VAL A 911 -17.55 -21.02 -10.19
CA VAL A 911 -16.33 -21.56 -10.78
C VAL A 911 -16.35 -23.08 -10.69
N VAL A 912 -15.67 -23.74 -11.63
CA VAL A 912 -15.30 -25.15 -11.53
C VAL A 912 -13.80 -25.28 -11.36
N MET A 913 -13.36 -26.07 -10.38
CA MET A 913 -11.95 -26.33 -10.07
C MET A 913 -11.66 -27.82 -10.11
N ILE A 914 -10.51 -28.22 -10.67
CA ILE A 914 -10.02 -29.60 -10.62
C ILE A 914 -9.24 -29.80 -9.33
N ILE A 915 -9.70 -30.72 -8.47
CA ILE A 915 -9.23 -30.89 -7.08
C ILE A 915 -8.41 -32.19 -6.87
N LYS A 916 -8.40 -33.10 -7.85
CA LYS A 916 -7.56 -34.33 -7.92
C LYS A 916 -7.39 -34.73 -9.39
N GLY A 917 -6.34 -35.48 -9.72
CA GLY A 917 -6.14 -36.05 -11.08
C GLY A 917 -5.57 -35.08 -12.13
N THR A 918 -5.82 -35.36 -13.40
CA THR A 918 -5.26 -34.61 -14.54
C THR A 918 -5.73 -33.16 -14.56
N GLY A 919 -4.78 -32.22 -14.63
CA GLY A 919 -5.07 -30.78 -14.63
C GLY A 919 -5.41 -30.17 -13.26
N PHE A 920 -5.22 -30.94 -12.17
CA PHE A 920 -5.35 -30.51 -10.77
C PHE A 920 -4.76 -29.11 -10.49
N GLY A 921 -5.53 -28.29 -9.77
CA GLY A 921 -5.17 -26.93 -9.36
C GLY A 921 -5.73 -25.83 -10.26
N GLN A 922 -6.14 -26.16 -11.49
CA GLN A 922 -6.82 -25.20 -12.37
C GLN A 922 -8.28 -24.98 -11.94
N TRP A 923 -8.73 -23.73 -12.04
CA TRP A 923 -10.16 -23.37 -12.00
C TRP A 923 -10.54 -22.46 -13.17
N ARG A 924 -11.84 -22.40 -13.51
CA ARG A 924 -12.42 -21.47 -14.49
C ARG A 924 -13.81 -21.02 -14.05
N THR A 925 -14.23 -19.82 -14.43
CA THR A 925 -15.64 -19.39 -14.30
C THR A 925 -16.50 -20.19 -15.27
N ILE A 926 -17.67 -20.64 -14.81
CA ILE A 926 -18.65 -21.33 -15.64
C ILE A 926 -19.49 -20.26 -16.34
N THR A 927 -19.53 -20.27 -17.67
CA THR A 927 -20.29 -19.28 -18.47
C THR A 927 -21.69 -19.76 -18.83
N SER A 928 -21.89 -21.07 -18.92
CA SER A 928 -23.18 -21.73 -19.12
C SER A 928 -23.10 -23.18 -18.68
N ARG A 929 -24.23 -23.80 -18.31
CA ARG A 929 -24.30 -25.25 -18.08
C ARG A 929 -25.60 -25.85 -18.61
N THR A 930 -25.51 -27.09 -19.09
CA THR A 930 -26.66 -27.99 -19.27
C THR A 930 -26.78 -28.90 -18.04
N ALA A 931 -27.67 -29.90 -18.08
CA ALA A 931 -27.76 -30.91 -17.02
C ALA A 931 -26.44 -31.66 -16.74
N THR A 932 -25.58 -31.84 -17.77
CA THR A 932 -24.39 -32.71 -17.74
C THR A 932 -23.12 -32.07 -18.30
N VAL A 933 -23.18 -30.85 -18.85
CA VAL A 933 -22.02 -30.16 -19.47
C VAL A 933 -21.86 -28.76 -18.91
N LEU A 934 -20.66 -28.42 -18.46
CA LEU A 934 -20.21 -27.06 -18.14
C LEU A 934 -19.47 -26.46 -19.34
N THR A 935 -19.72 -25.18 -19.64
CA THR A 935 -18.89 -24.35 -20.52
C THR A 935 -18.08 -23.38 -19.67
N VAL A 936 -16.79 -23.20 -19.96
CA VAL A 936 -15.87 -22.40 -19.14
C VAL A 936 -15.32 -21.17 -19.86
N SER A 937 -15.03 -20.12 -19.08
CA SER A 937 -14.68 -18.77 -19.55
C SER A 937 -13.37 -18.66 -20.35
N SER A 938 -12.41 -19.56 -20.14
CA SER A 938 -11.16 -19.59 -20.92
C SER A 938 -10.59 -21.02 -20.98
N PRO A 939 -9.79 -21.35 -22.02
CA PRO A 939 -9.35 -22.72 -22.24
C PRO A 939 -8.57 -23.33 -21.07
N TRP A 940 -8.76 -24.62 -20.81
CA TRP A 940 -7.89 -25.40 -19.93
C TRP A 940 -6.46 -25.45 -20.48
N ALA A 941 -5.46 -25.22 -19.63
CA ALA A 941 -4.04 -25.33 -20.02
C ALA A 941 -3.57 -26.79 -20.04
N ILE A 942 -4.16 -27.62 -19.17
CA ILE A 942 -4.17 -29.07 -19.25
C ILE A 942 -5.64 -29.49 -19.19
N VAL A 943 -6.14 -30.14 -20.24
CA VAL A 943 -7.54 -30.63 -20.30
C VAL A 943 -7.71 -31.77 -19.29
N PRO A 944 -8.69 -31.72 -18.38
CA PRO A 944 -8.94 -32.80 -17.41
C PRO A 944 -9.51 -34.05 -18.09
N ASP A 945 -9.32 -35.22 -17.48
CA ASP A 945 -9.72 -36.52 -18.02
C ASP A 945 -10.49 -37.37 -16.99
N GLY A 946 -10.82 -38.62 -17.34
CA GLY A 946 -11.53 -39.60 -16.49
C GLY A 946 -10.92 -39.90 -15.12
N THR A 947 -9.70 -39.47 -14.83
CA THR A 947 -9.05 -39.59 -13.50
C THR A 947 -9.31 -38.39 -12.58
N SER A 948 -9.98 -37.35 -13.09
CA SER A 948 -10.01 -36.03 -12.49
C SER A 948 -11.28 -35.80 -11.68
N THR A 949 -11.16 -35.41 -10.41
CA THR A 949 -12.31 -34.93 -9.61
C THR A 949 -12.36 -33.41 -9.62
N TYR A 950 -13.57 -32.87 -9.58
CA TYR A 950 -13.81 -31.42 -9.63
C TYR A 950 -14.80 -30.98 -8.56
N ALA A 951 -14.70 -29.72 -8.15
CA ALA A 951 -15.68 -29.01 -7.32
C ALA A 951 -16.27 -27.82 -8.08
N ILE A 952 -17.55 -27.53 -7.83
CA ILE A 952 -18.25 -26.31 -8.25
C ILE A 952 -18.58 -25.51 -7.00
N PHE A 953 -18.17 -24.24 -6.97
CA PHE A 953 -18.43 -23.33 -5.86
C PHE A 953 -18.44 -21.86 -6.33
N ASN A 954 -18.75 -20.95 -5.41
CA ASN A 954 -18.65 -19.50 -5.59
C ASN A 954 -17.60 -18.98 -4.63
N TRP A 955 -16.63 -18.18 -5.10
CA TRP A 955 -15.60 -17.60 -4.22
C TRP A 955 -16.24 -16.72 -3.14
N GLY A 956 -16.02 -17.09 -1.87
CA GLY A 956 -16.42 -16.28 -0.72
C GLY A 956 -15.50 -15.07 -0.55
N LEU A 957 -14.22 -15.20 -0.89
CA LEU A 957 -13.25 -14.11 -0.95
C LEU A 957 -12.27 -14.26 -2.12
N GLU A 958 -12.02 -13.15 -2.82
CA GLU A 958 -11.00 -13.07 -3.88
C GLU A 958 -10.07 -11.85 -3.70
N ASN A 959 -8.76 -12.07 -3.82
CA ASN A 959 -7.71 -11.05 -3.92
C ASN A 959 -7.78 -9.97 -2.80
N TYR A 960 -8.12 -10.38 -1.59
CA TYR A 960 -8.30 -9.51 -0.42
C TYR A 960 -6.96 -9.19 0.29
N ALA A 961 -6.98 -8.18 1.17
CA ALA A 961 -5.91 -7.91 2.12
C ALA A 961 -6.51 -7.39 3.45
N ILE A 962 -6.12 -7.99 4.57
CA ILE A 962 -6.46 -7.55 5.93
C ILE A 962 -5.15 -7.22 6.63
N VAL A 963 -4.78 -5.93 6.69
CA VAL A 963 -3.39 -5.53 7.00
C VAL A 963 -3.24 -4.35 7.96
N ASN A 964 -2.28 -4.41 8.88
CA ASN A 964 -1.97 -3.34 9.84
C ASN A 964 -3.13 -2.96 10.80
N ASN A 965 -4.12 -3.83 11.05
CA ASN A 965 -5.24 -3.54 11.94
C ASN A 965 -4.90 -3.90 13.40
N SER A 966 -5.54 -3.23 14.36
CA SER A 966 -5.43 -3.52 15.79
C SER A 966 -6.76 -4.00 16.36
N PHE A 967 -6.74 -5.07 17.15
CA PHE A 967 -7.90 -5.67 17.80
C PHE A 967 -7.69 -5.72 19.31
N ASP A 968 -8.66 -5.23 20.07
CA ASP A 968 -8.59 -5.09 21.53
C ASP A 968 -9.87 -5.61 22.21
N ASN A 969 -9.70 -6.67 23.01
CA ASN A 969 -10.75 -7.30 23.85
C ASN A 969 -11.92 -7.95 23.07
N GLU A 970 -11.75 -8.29 21.80
CA GLU A 970 -12.79 -8.90 20.96
C GLU A 970 -13.13 -10.34 21.39
N ALA A 971 -14.34 -10.82 21.09
CA ALA A 971 -14.73 -12.19 21.46
C ALA A 971 -14.07 -13.24 20.56
N ARG A 972 -14.09 -13.01 19.25
CA ARG A 972 -13.39 -13.79 18.21
C ARG A 972 -12.67 -12.82 17.26
N GLY A 973 -11.63 -13.30 16.60
CA GLY A 973 -10.66 -12.43 15.90
C GLY A 973 -10.97 -12.20 14.43
N ILE A 974 -10.11 -12.75 13.57
CA ILE A 974 -10.28 -12.76 12.12
C ILE A 974 -10.65 -14.19 11.73
N THR A 975 -11.88 -14.42 11.30
CA THR A 975 -12.39 -15.77 10.98
C THR A 975 -12.90 -15.84 9.54
N MET A 976 -12.40 -16.80 8.78
CA MET A 976 -12.84 -17.08 7.40
C MET A 976 -13.57 -18.42 7.39
N TYR A 977 -14.82 -18.41 7.84
CA TYR A 977 -15.63 -19.58 8.16
C TYR A 977 -16.30 -20.18 6.92
N HIS A 978 -15.84 -21.36 6.51
CA HIS A 978 -16.33 -22.10 5.33
C HIS A 978 -16.23 -21.34 3.99
N ALA A 979 -15.65 -20.15 3.94
CA ALA A 979 -15.58 -19.32 2.75
C ALA A 979 -14.49 -19.81 1.77
N PRO A 980 -14.81 -20.12 0.50
CA PRO A 980 -13.78 -20.39 -0.51
C PRO A 980 -12.92 -19.13 -0.74
N GLN A 981 -11.60 -19.26 -0.65
CA GLN A 981 -10.64 -18.15 -0.63
C GLN A 981 -9.58 -18.27 -1.72
N TYR A 982 -9.40 -17.20 -2.49
CA TYR A 982 -8.35 -17.08 -3.50
C TYR A 982 -7.49 -15.82 -3.28
N GLY A 983 -6.17 -16.01 -3.15
CA GLY A 983 -5.19 -14.91 -3.20
C GLY A 983 -5.26 -13.94 -2.03
N GLY A 984 -5.46 -14.46 -0.82
CA GLY A 984 -5.56 -13.66 0.41
C GLY A 984 -4.22 -13.25 1.03
N ASP A 985 -4.20 -12.10 1.70
CA ASP A 985 -3.08 -11.63 2.52
C ASP A 985 -3.60 -11.12 3.88
N ILE A 986 -3.18 -11.74 4.97
CA ILE A 986 -3.48 -11.31 6.35
C ILE A 986 -2.15 -10.96 7.01
N ALA A 987 -1.85 -9.67 7.18
CA ALA A 987 -0.48 -9.26 7.56
C ALA A 987 -0.32 -8.08 8.51
N ASN A 988 0.67 -8.16 9.41
CA ASN A 988 1.03 -7.12 10.38
C ASN A 988 -0.16 -6.65 11.26
N ASN A 989 -1.16 -7.50 11.49
CA ASN A 989 -2.25 -7.22 12.42
C ASN A 989 -1.82 -7.52 13.86
N VAL A 990 -2.38 -6.82 14.84
CA VAL A 990 -2.12 -7.03 16.27
C VAL A 990 -3.44 -7.34 16.98
N LEU A 991 -3.60 -8.58 17.43
CA LEU A 991 -4.76 -9.05 18.18
C LEU A 991 -4.38 -9.22 19.66
N THR A 992 -5.04 -8.48 20.55
CA THR A 992 -4.85 -8.54 22.01
C THR A 992 -6.14 -8.98 22.67
N ASN A 993 -6.13 -10.11 23.40
CA ASN A 993 -7.30 -10.70 24.06
C ASN A 993 -8.51 -10.77 23.09
N SER A 994 -8.26 -11.22 21.86
CA SER A 994 -9.16 -11.05 20.70
C SER A 994 -9.32 -12.34 19.87
N GLY A 995 -9.13 -13.52 20.48
CA GLY A 995 -9.18 -14.82 19.80
C GLY A 995 -8.10 -15.01 18.73
N ALA A 996 -8.41 -15.84 17.72
CA ALA A 996 -7.46 -16.32 16.72
C ALA A 996 -7.51 -15.58 15.37
N ILE A 997 -6.51 -15.86 14.51
CA ILE A 997 -6.65 -15.78 13.05
C ILE A 997 -6.98 -17.19 12.56
N ASP A 998 -8.25 -17.42 12.25
CA ASP A 998 -8.81 -18.73 11.96
C ASP A 998 -9.35 -18.81 10.52
N ILE A 999 -9.08 -19.91 9.85
CA ILE A 999 -9.43 -20.14 8.45
C ILE A 999 -10.06 -21.52 8.39
N THR A 1000 -11.35 -21.59 8.08
CA THR A 1000 -12.12 -22.84 8.10
C THR A 1000 -12.47 -23.24 6.67
N ALA A 1001 -11.78 -24.22 6.12
CA ALA A 1001 -12.16 -24.84 4.84
C ALA A 1001 -13.08 -26.04 5.11
N ILE A 1002 -14.01 -26.40 4.21
CA ILE A 1002 -14.84 -27.61 4.40
C ILE A 1002 -15.11 -28.38 3.11
N GLU A 1003 -14.98 -29.70 3.16
CA GLU A 1003 -15.69 -30.63 2.27
C GLU A 1003 -16.82 -31.33 3.04
N GLU A 1004 -18.01 -31.43 2.44
CA GLU A 1004 -19.23 -31.83 3.16
C GLU A 1004 -20.25 -32.60 2.29
N VAL A 1005 -20.88 -33.61 2.91
CA VAL A 1005 -22.12 -34.24 2.42
C VAL A 1005 -23.35 -33.47 2.92
N LEU A 1006 -23.97 -32.67 2.05
CA LEU A 1006 -25.22 -31.96 2.37
C LEU A 1006 -26.47 -32.85 2.17
N SER A 1007 -26.44 -33.73 1.17
CA SER A 1007 -27.48 -34.73 0.93
C SER A 1007 -26.95 -35.86 0.02
N ALA A 1008 -27.82 -36.81 -0.35
CA ALA A 1008 -27.51 -37.78 -1.39
C ALA A 1008 -26.99 -37.11 -2.68
N THR A 1009 -27.60 -35.99 -3.10
CA THR A 1009 -27.35 -35.29 -4.37
C THR A 1009 -26.63 -33.96 -4.24
N LYS A 1010 -26.38 -33.45 -3.03
CA LYS A 1010 -25.69 -32.16 -2.79
C LYS A 1010 -24.44 -32.31 -1.93
N ARG A 1011 -23.42 -31.53 -2.28
CA ARG A 1011 -22.07 -31.54 -1.71
C ARG A 1011 -21.54 -30.11 -1.63
N LYS A 1012 -20.68 -29.82 -0.67
CA LYS A 1012 -19.99 -28.53 -0.49
C LYS A 1012 -18.50 -28.80 -0.45
N PHE A 1013 -17.71 -27.94 -1.09
CA PHE A 1013 -16.24 -28.02 -1.11
C PHE A 1013 -15.70 -26.59 -1.22
N THR A 1014 -14.97 -26.11 -0.20
CA THR A 1014 -14.63 -24.69 -0.08
C THR A 1014 -13.11 -24.45 0.02
N PRO A 1015 -12.40 -24.35 -1.13
CA PRO A 1015 -10.94 -24.37 -1.13
C PRO A 1015 -10.28 -23.06 -0.71
N VAL A 1016 -9.06 -23.17 -0.19
CA VAL A 1016 -8.22 -22.05 0.27
C VAL A 1016 -6.88 -22.06 -0.48
N ILE A 1017 -6.70 -21.12 -1.42
CA ILE A 1017 -5.61 -21.12 -2.41
C ILE A 1017 -4.80 -19.83 -2.35
N ASN A 1018 -3.47 -19.94 -2.25
CA ASN A 1018 -2.52 -18.80 -2.28
C ASN A 1018 -2.77 -17.77 -1.15
N LEU A 1019 -2.93 -18.28 0.08
CA LEU A 1019 -3.13 -17.50 1.31
C LEU A 1019 -1.79 -17.26 2.03
N ASN A 1020 -1.42 -15.99 2.20
CA ASN A 1020 -0.34 -15.57 3.10
C ASN A 1020 -0.93 -15.11 4.45
N ILE A 1021 -0.36 -15.59 5.55
CA ILE A 1021 -0.56 -15.04 6.89
C ILE A 1021 0.82 -14.67 7.44
N ASN A 1022 1.18 -13.38 7.47
CA ASN A 1022 2.55 -12.99 7.78
C ASN A 1022 2.72 -11.78 8.70
N ASP A 1023 3.75 -11.83 9.55
CA ASP A 1023 4.15 -10.73 10.44
C ASP A 1023 3.06 -10.28 11.46
N ASN A 1024 1.99 -11.06 11.66
CA ASN A 1024 0.93 -10.74 12.63
C ASN A 1024 1.38 -11.06 14.07
N THR A 1025 0.80 -10.38 15.05
CA THR A 1025 0.91 -10.74 16.48
C THR A 1025 -0.47 -11.09 17.03
N VAL A 1026 -0.63 -12.29 17.58
CA VAL A 1026 -1.85 -12.71 18.29
C VAL A 1026 -1.46 -13.05 19.74
N SER A 1027 -2.12 -12.41 20.69
CA SER A 1027 -1.72 -12.40 22.09
C SER A 1027 -2.92 -12.60 23.01
N ALA A 1028 -2.94 -13.71 23.74
CA ALA A 1028 -3.95 -14.05 24.74
C ALA A 1028 -3.42 -13.98 26.18
N GLU A 1029 -2.20 -13.48 26.44
CA GLU A 1029 -1.50 -13.50 27.76
C GLU A 1029 -2.31 -13.02 28.99
N THR A 1030 -3.44 -12.33 28.79
CA THR A 1030 -4.33 -11.86 29.87
C THR A 1030 -5.81 -12.28 29.69
N ASP A 1031 -6.11 -13.11 28.69
CA ASP A 1031 -7.47 -13.59 28.41
C ASP A 1031 -7.75 -14.89 29.15
N LEU A 1032 -8.54 -14.81 30.22
CA LEU A 1032 -8.85 -15.95 31.08
C LEU A 1032 -9.84 -16.96 30.44
N VAL A 1033 -10.30 -16.73 29.21
CA VAL A 1033 -11.37 -17.51 28.56
C VAL A 1033 -10.93 -18.11 27.23
N ASN A 1034 -10.38 -17.32 26.31
CA ASN A 1034 -10.08 -17.73 24.93
C ASN A 1034 -8.55 -17.74 24.66
N GLY A 1035 -8.07 -18.77 23.95
CA GLY A 1035 -6.66 -18.92 23.58
C GLY A 1035 -6.22 -18.11 22.34
N ALA A 1036 -4.92 -18.15 22.05
CA ALA A 1036 -4.31 -17.60 20.85
C ALA A 1036 -3.98 -18.68 19.82
N SER A 1037 -4.43 -18.54 18.56
CA SER A 1037 -3.99 -19.39 17.44
C SER A 1037 -3.94 -18.63 16.11
N ILE A 1038 -3.17 -19.16 15.15
CA ILE A 1038 -3.07 -18.70 13.77
C ILE A 1038 -2.97 -19.94 12.86
N GLY A 1039 -3.93 -20.19 11.96
CA GLY A 1039 -3.84 -21.38 11.11
C GLY A 1039 -4.97 -21.65 10.11
N LEU A 1040 -5.06 -22.91 9.70
CA LEU A 1040 -6.05 -23.47 8.78
C LEU A 1040 -6.63 -24.77 9.36
N GLN A 1041 -7.92 -24.74 9.67
CA GLN A 1041 -8.69 -25.91 10.08
C GLN A 1041 -9.53 -26.38 8.89
N ALA A 1042 -9.18 -27.51 8.29
CA ALA A 1042 -9.87 -28.04 7.12
C ALA A 1042 -10.81 -29.17 7.54
N ILE A 1043 -12.12 -28.94 7.48
CA ILE A 1043 -13.15 -29.87 7.92
C ILE A 1043 -13.50 -30.87 6.80
N GLN A 1044 -13.60 -32.15 7.16
CA GLN A 1044 -14.13 -33.23 6.35
C GLN A 1044 -15.42 -33.77 7.03
N HIS A 1045 -16.59 -33.35 6.53
CA HIS A 1045 -17.90 -33.65 7.10
C HIS A 1045 -18.67 -34.72 6.30
N GLY A 1046 -19.02 -35.82 6.96
CA GLY A 1046 -19.89 -36.88 6.40
C GLY A 1046 -19.23 -37.87 5.42
N VAL A 1047 -17.92 -37.77 5.17
CA VAL A 1047 -17.15 -38.78 4.40
C VAL A 1047 -15.95 -39.34 5.16
N THR A 1048 -15.43 -40.49 4.72
CA THR A 1048 -14.28 -41.19 5.29
C THR A 1048 -12.97 -40.90 4.57
N THR A 1049 -13.01 -40.78 3.24
CA THR A 1049 -11.87 -40.41 2.35
C THR A 1049 -12.07 -39.03 1.73
N SER A 1050 -11.00 -38.24 1.60
CA SER A 1050 -11.09 -36.92 0.99
C SER A 1050 -11.24 -36.95 -0.54
N TRP A 1051 -12.05 -36.04 -1.11
CA TRP A 1051 -12.33 -36.04 -2.55
C TRP A 1051 -11.25 -35.37 -3.40
N GLY A 1052 -10.42 -34.53 -2.78
CA GLY A 1052 -9.33 -33.80 -3.42
C GLY A 1052 -8.59 -32.89 -2.43
N THR A 1053 -7.66 -32.09 -2.94
CA THR A 1053 -6.92 -31.13 -2.12
C THR A 1053 -7.72 -29.85 -1.92
N ILE A 1054 -8.11 -29.55 -0.67
CA ILE A 1054 -8.87 -28.34 -0.33
C ILE A 1054 -7.98 -27.11 -0.13
N SER A 1055 -6.70 -27.27 0.22
CA SER A 1055 -5.78 -26.12 0.34
C SER A 1055 -4.42 -26.34 -0.31
N THR A 1056 -3.93 -25.30 -1.01
CA THR A 1056 -2.58 -25.26 -1.57
C THR A 1056 -1.90 -23.91 -1.32
N ASN A 1057 -0.58 -23.95 -1.13
CA ASN A 1057 0.29 -22.77 -1.00
C ASN A 1057 -0.02 -21.87 0.23
N LEU A 1058 -0.54 -22.45 1.31
CA LEU A 1058 -0.65 -21.78 2.62
C LEU A 1058 0.75 -21.40 3.14
N ARG A 1059 0.95 -20.13 3.49
CA ARG A 1059 2.24 -19.60 3.97
C ARG A 1059 2.05 -18.76 5.25
N VAL A 1060 2.43 -19.35 6.39
CA VAL A 1060 2.32 -18.76 7.74
C VAL A 1060 3.73 -18.37 8.22
N VAL A 1061 4.11 -17.09 8.10
CA VAL A 1061 5.53 -16.68 8.18
C VAL A 1061 5.76 -15.43 9.06
N ARG A 1062 6.76 -15.49 9.96
CA ARG A 1062 7.18 -14.40 10.88
C ARG A 1062 6.10 -13.89 11.83
N ASN A 1063 5.04 -14.65 12.05
CA ASN A 1063 3.99 -14.29 13.03
C ASN A 1063 4.49 -14.54 14.46
N THR A 1064 3.90 -13.85 15.43
CA THR A 1064 4.15 -14.02 16.87
C THR A 1064 2.87 -14.48 17.57
N LEU A 1065 2.99 -15.51 18.40
CA LEU A 1065 1.89 -16.11 19.17
C LEU A 1065 2.23 -16.13 20.67
N ASN A 1066 1.48 -15.37 21.47
CA ASN A 1066 1.65 -15.34 22.93
C ASN A 1066 0.44 -16.00 23.60
N GLY A 1067 0.63 -17.20 24.16
CA GLY A 1067 -0.41 -17.96 24.86
C GLY A 1067 -0.59 -17.59 26.33
N ASN A 1068 -1.49 -18.29 27.01
CA ASN A 1068 -1.81 -18.07 28.42
C ASN A 1068 -0.91 -18.84 29.41
N VAL A 1069 -0.70 -18.27 30.60
CA VAL A 1069 -0.01 -18.91 31.74
C VAL A 1069 -0.83 -18.72 33.02
N PRO A 1070 -1.05 -19.75 33.86
CA PRO A 1070 -0.53 -21.13 33.77
C PRO A 1070 -1.41 -22.08 32.96
N THR A 1071 -2.54 -21.61 32.41
CA THR A 1071 -3.51 -22.45 31.69
C THR A 1071 -3.43 -22.19 30.19
N ASN A 1072 -2.93 -23.13 29.38
CA ASN A 1072 -3.21 -23.08 27.94
C ASN A 1072 -4.74 -23.13 27.78
N LYS A 1073 -5.35 -22.09 27.19
CA LYS A 1073 -6.81 -22.03 27.00
C LYS A 1073 -7.12 -22.57 25.60
N PRO A 1074 -8.15 -23.41 25.41
CA PRO A 1074 -8.57 -23.72 24.06
C PRO A 1074 -8.93 -22.41 23.35
N VAL A 1075 -8.67 -22.32 22.06
CA VAL A 1075 -9.36 -21.34 21.24
C VAL A 1075 -10.81 -21.80 21.13
N ILE A 1076 -11.72 -20.96 21.59
CA ILE A 1076 -13.15 -21.19 21.56
C ILE A 1076 -13.71 -20.54 20.29
N GLN A 1077 -13.90 -21.35 19.26
CA GLN A 1077 -14.84 -21.08 18.17
C GLN A 1077 -16.01 -22.05 18.34
N ASP A 1078 -16.66 -22.43 17.23
CA ASP A 1078 -17.67 -23.50 17.17
C ASP A 1078 -17.07 -24.87 17.56
N GLU A 1079 -15.76 -25.02 17.39
CA GLU A 1079 -14.94 -26.11 17.93
C GLU A 1079 -13.84 -25.56 18.86
N ASN A 1080 -13.34 -26.43 19.76
CA ASN A 1080 -12.24 -26.12 20.69
C ASN A 1080 -10.92 -26.69 20.16
N PHE A 1081 -9.94 -25.83 19.88
CA PHE A 1081 -8.62 -26.22 19.34
C PHE A 1081 -7.44 -25.66 20.16
N PRO A 1082 -6.24 -26.28 20.11
CA PRO A 1082 -5.11 -25.86 20.93
C PRO A 1082 -4.51 -24.51 20.51
N GLU A 1083 -4.00 -23.75 21.48
CA GLU A 1083 -3.13 -22.59 21.22
C GLU A 1083 -1.92 -23.06 20.42
N SER A 1084 -1.81 -22.64 19.15
CA SER A 1084 -0.89 -23.24 18.19
C SER A 1084 -0.80 -22.42 16.89
N PHE A 1085 0.27 -22.63 16.12
CA PHE A 1085 0.25 -22.45 14.68
C PHE A 1085 -0.28 -23.74 14.02
N ASN A 1086 -1.37 -23.66 13.25
CA ASN A 1086 -2.06 -24.88 12.81
C ASN A 1086 -2.29 -25.02 11.29
N ALA A 1087 -2.29 -26.27 10.84
CA ALA A 1087 -2.77 -26.69 9.51
C ALA A 1087 -3.10 -28.19 9.58
N TYR A 1088 -4.37 -28.54 9.84
CA TYR A 1088 -4.78 -29.94 10.00
C TYR A 1088 -6.21 -30.22 9.50
N LEU A 1089 -6.50 -31.51 9.29
CA LEU A 1089 -7.81 -32.01 8.91
C LEU A 1089 -8.66 -32.27 10.17
N VAL A 1090 -9.84 -31.66 10.25
CA VAL A 1090 -10.86 -31.93 11.27
C VAL A 1090 -11.83 -32.97 10.70
N PHE A 1091 -12.04 -34.08 11.41
CA PHE A 1091 -12.83 -35.20 10.89
C PHE A 1091 -14.19 -35.28 11.60
N HIS A 1092 -15.26 -34.95 10.88
CA HIS A 1092 -16.64 -34.98 11.41
C HIS A 1092 -17.43 -36.11 10.73
N ASN A 1093 -17.37 -37.32 11.27
CA ASN A 1093 -18.20 -38.43 10.81
C ASN A 1093 -18.62 -39.33 11.98
N THR A 1094 -19.93 -39.38 12.27
CA THR A 1094 -20.46 -40.15 13.41
C THR A 1094 -20.51 -41.63 13.08
N GLY A 1095 -19.65 -42.43 13.72
CA GLY A 1095 -19.66 -43.90 13.62
C GLY A 1095 -18.81 -44.48 12.49
N SER A 1096 -17.99 -43.67 11.80
CA SER A 1096 -17.00 -44.12 10.82
C SER A 1096 -15.60 -43.63 11.19
N SER A 1097 -14.56 -44.31 10.70
CA SER A 1097 -13.16 -43.86 10.84
C SER A 1097 -12.70 -43.04 9.64
N TYR A 1098 -11.73 -42.14 9.86
CA TYR A 1098 -10.97 -41.51 8.77
C TYR A 1098 -10.17 -42.56 7.99
N VAL A 1099 -10.07 -42.38 6.67
CA VAL A 1099 -9.33 -43.27 5.75
C VAL A 1099 -8.39 -42.44 4.90
N ASP A 1100 -7.09 -42.57 5.18
CA ASP A 1100 -6.01 -41.98 4.39
C ASP A 1100 -5.82 -42.75 3.06
N ASP A 1101 -6.45 -42.27 1.99
CA ASP A 1101 -6.27 -42.80 0.62
C ASP A 1101 -4.99 -42.26 -0.07
N ASN A 1102 -4.17 -41.50 0.66
CA ASN A 1102 -3.01 -40.72 0.19
C ASN A 1102 -3.37 -39.46 -0.63
N THR A 1103 -4.62 -38.97 -0.56
CA THR A 1103 -4.96 -37.61 -1.03
C THR A 1103 -4.39 -36.57 -0.06
N PRO A 1104 -3.59 -35.60 -0.53
CA PRO A 1104 -3.17 -34.50 0.30
C PRO A 1104 -4.33 -33.51 0.46
N PHE A 1105 -5.01 -33.50 1.61
CA PHE A 1105 -6.13 -32.57 1.85
C PHE A 1105 -5.63 -31.12 1.96
N ILE A 1106 -4.58 -30.92 2.74
CA ILE A 1106 -3.78 -29.68 2.77
C ILE A 1106 -2.41 -30.00 2.15
N LEU A 1107 -2.01 -29.25 1.12
CA LEU A 1107 -0.79 -29.51 0.34
C LEU A 1107 0.22 -28.34 0.40
N GLY A 1108 1.40 -28.64 0.92
CA GLY A 1108 2.60 -27.83 0.72
C GLY A 1108 2.76 -26.64 1.66
N SER A 1109 2.12 -26.66 2.84
CA SER A 1109 2.15 -25.56 3.82
C SER A 1109 3.57 -25.16 4.23
N ILE A 1110 3.79 -23.87 4.47
CA ILE A 1110 5.07 -23.31 4.93
C ILE A 1110 4.86 -22.57 6.24
N PHE A 1111 5.42 -23.09 7.32
CA PHE A 1111 5.62 -22.36 8.58
C PHE A 1111 7.08 -21.92 8.65
N MET A 1112 7.36 -20.62 8.76
CA MET A 1112 8.75 -20.14 8.80
C MET A 1112 8.96 -18.91 9.68
N ASN A 1113 10.04 -18.91 10.47
CA ASN A 1113 10.44 -17.80 11.34
C ASN A 1113 9.36 -17.35 12.34
N ASN A 1114 8.33 -18.17 12.62
CA ASN A 1114 7.27 -17.80 13.57
C ASN A 1114 7.79 -17.93 15.01
N THR A 1115 7.32 -17.03 15.86
CA THR A 1115 7.70 -16.96 17.28
C THR A 1115 6.55 -17.42 18.18
N THR A 1116 6.84 -18.28 19.16
CA THR A 1116 5.91 -18.63 20.23
C THR A 1116 6.46 -18.29 21.61
N ARG A 1117 5.55 -17.89 22.49
CA ARG A 1117 5.79 -17.57 23.91
C ARG A 1117 4.58 -18.06 24.70
N ASN A 1118 4.80 -18.73 25.82
CA ASN A 1118 3.73 -19.26 26.66
C ASN A 1118 2.78 -20.25 25.94
N VAL A 1119 3.25 -20.92 24.89
CA VAL A 1119 2.47 -21.91 24.13
C VAL A 1119 3.11 -23.30 24.33
N THR A 1120 2.35 -24.24 24.89
CA THR A 1120 2.86 -25.59 25.17
C THR A 1120 3.02 -26.44 23.90
N VAL A 1121 2.15 -26.23 22.89
CA VAL A 1121 2.16 -26.93 21.59
C VAL A 1121 2.33 -25.90 20.47
N PRO A 1122 3.56 -25.51 20.10
CA PRO A 1122 3.80 -24.43 19.13
C PRO A 1122 3.18 -24.67 17.75
N TYR A 1123 3.03 -25.94 17.33
CA TYR A 1123 2.49 -26.33 16.04
C TYR A 1123 1.53 -27.51 16.16
N THR A 1124 0.43 -27.49 15.40
CA THR A 1124 -0.55 -28.60 15.34
C THR A 1124 -0.84 -28.97 13.88
N LEU A 1125 -0.53 -30.23 13.54
CA LEU A 1125 -0.65 -30.84 12.21
C LEU A 1125 -1.24 -32.25 12.38
N ASN A 1126 -1.73 -32.87 11.30
CA ASN A 1126 -2.06 -34.31 11.30
C ASN A 1126 -1.93 -34.94 9.89
N THR A 1127 -2.42 -36.18 9.74
CA THR A 1127 -2.34 -37.00 8.52
C THR A 1127 -3.01 -36.42 7.28
N GLY A 1128 -3.86 -35.38 7.39
CA GLY A 1128 -4.39 -34.67 6.23
C GLY A 1128 -3.42 -33.66 5.58
N SER A 1129 -2.32 -33.33 6.25
CA SER A 1129 -1.39 -32.25 5.86
C SER A 1129 -0.08 -32.78 5.28
N TYR A 1130 0.09 -32.63 3.97
CA TYR A 1130 1.19 -33.20 3.19
C TYR A 1130 2.24 -32.14 2.80
N HIS A 1131 3.51 -32.55 2.76
CA HIS A 1131 4.65 -31.69 2.37
C HIS A 1131 4.75 -30.37 3.18
N THR A 1132 4.39 -30.39 4.47
CA THR A 1132 4.53 -29.22 5.36
C THR A 1132 5.98 -29.02 5.78
N THR A 1133 6.47 -27.77 5.74
CA THR A 1133 7.78 -27.41 6.36
C THR A 1133 7.52 -26.59 7.63
N ILE A 1134 8.33 -26.83 8.68
CA ILE A 1134 8.52 -25.90 9.80
C ILE A 1134 10.00 -25.50 9.82
N THR A 1135 10.29 -24.23 9.51
CA THR A 1135 11.68 -23.72 9.44
C THR A 1135 11.93 -22.57 10.41
N ARG A 1136 13.04 -22.62 11.16
CA ARG A 1136 13.47 -21.60 12.13
C ARG A 1136 12.35 -21.21 13.12
N PRO A 1137 11.73 -22.17 13.83
CA PRO A 1137 10.80 -21.83 14.90
C PRO A 1137 11.55 -21.13 16.05
N ILE A 1138 11.03 -20.00 16.52
CA ILE A 1138 11.57 -19.29 17.69
C ILE A 1138 10.66 -19.57 18.87
N GLN A 1139 11.16 -20.20 19.92
CA GLN A 1139 10.38 -20.56 21.10
C GLN A 1139 11.01 -19.95 22.35
N LEU A 1140 10.30 -19.02 23.00
CA LEU A 1140 10.83 -18.21 24.09
C LEU A 1140 10.59 -18.79 25.49
N THR A 1141 9.88 -19.92 25.58
CA THR A 1141 9.53 -20.63 26.83
C THR A 1141 9.43 -22.13 26.59
N THR A 1142 9.90 -22.95 27.54
CA THR A 1142 9.93 -24.42 27.41
C THR A 1142 8.54 -25.03 27.20
N GLY A 1143 8.32 -25.62 26.02
CA GLY A 1143 7.15 -26.43 25.67
C GLY A 1143 7.54 -27.46 24.61
N THR A 1144 6.90 -28.62 24.59
CA THR A 1144 7.23 -29.69 23.65
C THR A 1144 6.34 -29.64 22.41
N ASN A 1145 6.94 -29.51 21.21
CA ASN A 1145 6.22 -29.75 19.96
C ASN A 1145 5.55 -31.14 20.00
N SER A 1146 4.22 -31.19 20.00
CA SER A 1146 3.48 -32.45 19.93
C SER A 1146 3.01 -32.72 18.50
N ASP A 1147 3.65 -33.68 17.84
CA ASP A 1147 3.05 -34.35 16.69
C ASP A 1147 1.94 -35.28 17.22
N SER A 1148 0.76 -34.69 17.46
CA SER A 1148 -0.40 -35.37 18.04
C SER A 1148 -1.06 -36.25 16.98
N ALA A 1149 -0.50 -37.43 16.77
CA ALA A 1149 -1.10 -38.46 15.93
C ALA A 1149 -2.58 -38.68 16.32
N ILE A 1150 -3.45 -38.78 15.31
CA ILE A 1150 -4.80 -39.31 15.50
C ILE A 1150 -4.63 -40.70 16.14
N PRO A 1151 -5.40 -41.07 17.18
CA PRO A 1151 -5.32 -42.39 17.76
C PRO A 1151 -5.49 -43.46 16.67
N ASN A 1152 -4.44 -44.25 16.47
CA ASN A 1152 -4.27 -45.28 15.43
C ASN A 1152 -4.04 -44.80 13.98
N THR A 1153 -3.09 -43.88 13.72
CA THR A 1153 -2.28 -44.00 12.48
C THR A 1153 -0.88 -43.39 12.58
N ALA A 1154 0.15 -44.22 12.44
CA ALA A 1154 1.54 -43.80 12.32
C ALA A 1154 1.96 -43.69 10.83
N LYS A 1155 1.60 -42.56 10.19
CA LYS A 1155 2.37 -42.01 9.08
C LYS A 1155 2.77 -40.59 9.49
N ALA A 1156 4.08 -40.34 9.59
CA ALA A 1156 4.54 -38.97 9.56
C ALA A 1156 4.11 -38.36 8.22
N SER A 1157 3.57 -37.15 8.24
CA SER A 1157 3.60 -36.29 7.06
C SER A 1157 5.07 -36.10 6.62
N THR A 1158 5.31 -35.62 5.41
CA THR A 1158 6.67 -35.24 4.95
C THR A 1158 7.14 -33.93 5.62
N LEU A 1159 7.13 -33.94 6.95
CA LEU A 1159 7.43 -32.87 7.88
C LEU A 1159 8.94 -32.64 7.91
N THR A 1160 9.37 -31.61 7.19
CA THR A 1160 10.75 -31.12 7.29
C THR A 1160 10.82 -30.08 8.39
N ILE A 1161 11.45 -30.42 9.52
CA ILE A 1161 11.85 -29.46 10.55
C ILE A 1161 13.31 -29.07 10.29
N THR A 1162 13.58 -27.79 10.04
CA THR A 1162 14.96 -27.27 9.95
C THR A 1162 15.14 -26.01 10.77
N ASN A 1163 16.09 -26.04 11.70
CA ASN A 1163 16.56 -24.85 12.44
C ASN A 1163 17.46 -23.97 11.56
#